data_AF-A0A927TCH8-F1
#
_entry.id   AF-A0A927TCH8-F1
#
_cell.length_a   1.000
_cell.length_b   1.000
_cell.length_c   1.000
_cell.angle_alpha   90.00
_cell.angle_beta   90.00
_cell.angle_gamma   90.00
#
_symmetry.space_group_name_H-M   'P 1'
#
loop_
_entity.id
_entity.type
_entity.pdbx_description
1 polymer ?
#
loop_
_entity_poly.entity_id
_entity_poly.type
_entity_poly.pdbx_seq_one_letter_code
_entity_poly.pdbx_strand_id
1 'polypeptide(L)'
;MKKTSIFLAVMAVIAAVCVVGIRFGSKEVSGVAESFGGEPKLLTESGFYEAETQVRITVPKGAKVYYTTNCEEPTLENGQLYDGPVVLSAPEAGEQAYVLRFKAYFEDGTWSDTLTGTYFVGQGIANRYTTKVLSIVGEPEALFGYEEGILVPGKRYDEFMEANPGIHPGNGVEANYTMRGDAAEREVYLELFDQDGQEIFSQKGGVRVAGQLSRLNNHKSLRLYARREYDEENNKFRFDLFENITSKADGTMGQEYKRLLLKNSGQDYGYAFLRTELIGRLADQAGFGDVQHVTPVCVYINGEYYGSYWLANHFDGQYFENRYGAYDGEFVVLEHADMKKYVSEESSELEVSSTAEYNAQYDKFAAMDLTVDANYKALQKFMDVENYLEYFAIENYVANDDWPDSNLKTFRYEAGESGYTEGTVFDGRYRMLLYDADYGFGLMFYHDTIGTLVNELTLDKIMYDRSPLFAALMKREDCRQYFVSYTLDLMNGAMSAENVAEQVDEMHFSRVQELVRTLEVEGLVGGLLLEPDAMNMATVDRNLQQIRSFAEERPVYVLQDFEEKFDYHQKYQLTVADESLYSCVKVNGIYCEENEFMGTYLKEVPVTLTPCLGPNEHFSYWLVNGEMRMEEELMLVGEQIPGETVEVELVTAETEEPRLQIVAVATRGQDDYVELMNCSAKPVGTSGYYLTDSDEPWKYQLPALVLEPGEVLRLVGKSNSSAESLGQYGLNFNLRTGELLQLNFKNQLTDSVEIPQLSEDGVYTRDFIRGTYTEQKREQSVE
;
A
#
# COMPACT_ATOMS: atom_id res chain seq x y z
N MET A 1 6.00 19.77 40.94
CA MET A 1 7.20 20.62 41.04
C MET A 1 7.84 20.66 39.66
N LYS A 2 7.91 21.86 39.04
CA LYS A 2 8.83 22.33 37.97
C LYS A 2 9.10 21.39 36.78
N LYS A 3 8.84 21.74 35.52
CA LYS A 3 8.57 23.05 34.89
C LYS A 3 7.94 22.84 33.50
N THR A 4 6.78 23.44 33.32
CA THR A 4 6.16 23.87 32.07
C THR A 4 6.70 25.27 31.70
N SER A 5 6.63 25.64 30.42
CA SER A 5 6.82 26.99 29.83
C SER A 5 8.27 27.43 29.53
N ILE A 6 8.57 27.58 28.23
CA ILE A 6 8.95 28.85 27.57
C ILE A 6 8.65 28.70 26.07
N PHE A 7 7.50 29.26 25.69
CA PHE A 7 7.12 29.69 24.34
C PHE A 7 7.18 31.23 24.38
N LEU A 8 7.58 31.89 23.28
CA LEU A 8 7.85 33.32 23.11
C LEU A 8 9.17 33.87 23.70
N ALA A 9 10.13 34.16 22.80
CA ALA A 9 10.69 35.50 22.57
C ALA A 9 12.14 35.46 22.02
N VAL A 10 12.32 35.20 20.72
CA VAL A 10 13.39 35.84 19.90
C VAL A 10 12.85 36.07 18.49
N MET A 11 11.95 37.02 18.34
CA MET A 11 11.54 37.63 17.07
C MET A 11 12.13 39.03 17.03
N ALA A 12 13.31 39.21 16.41
CA ALA A 12 13.75 40.42 15.70
C ALA A 12 15.25 40.35 15.36
N VAL A 13 15.55 40.69 14.10
CA VAL A 13 16.87 41.00 13.52
C VAL A 13 17.68 39.79 13.03
N ILE A 14 17.36 39.31 11.83
CA ILE A 14 18.24 39.33 10.64
C ILE A 14 17.28 39.45 9.43
N ALA A 15 17.12 40.68 8.96
CA ALA A 15 16.48 41.01 7.69
C ALA A 15 17.60 41.40 6.73
N ALA A 16 18.01 40.49 5.84
CA ALA A 16 18.58 40.77 4.53
C ALA A 16 19.15 39.47 3.92
N VAL A 17 18.64 39.14 2.72
CA VAL A 17 19.20 38.17 1.74
C VAL A 17 18.93 36.69 2.02
N CYS A 18 17.70 36.24 1.73
CA CYS A 18 17.45 34.98 1.03
C CYS A 18 16.26 35.24 0.08
N VAL A 19 16.56 35.31 -1.22
CA VAL A 19 15.57 35.55 -2.27
C VAL A 19 14.80 34.27 -2.48
N VAL A 20 13.52 34.28 -2.08
CA VAL A 20 12.52 33.32 -2.54
C VAL A 20 12.55 33.29 -4.06
N GLY A 21 12.76 32.11 -4.63
CA GLY A 21 12.67 31.85 -6.06
C GLY A 21 11.23 31.93 -6.56
N ILE A 22 10.60 33.10 -6.42
CA ILE A 22 9.39 33.44 -7.16
C ILE A 22 9.84 33.58 -8.62
N ARG A 23 9.56 32.57 -9.45
CA ARG A 23 9.71 32.64 -10.92
C ARG A 23 8.70 33.66 -11.50
N PHE A 24 8.90 34.95 -11.27
CA PHE A 24 8.42 35.97 -12.21
C PHE A 24 9.49 36.15 -13.29
N GLY A 25 9.42 35.26 -14.28
CA GLY A 25 10.19 35.37 -15.51
C GLY A 25 9.26 35.50 -16.69
N SER A 26 8.66 36.68 -16.90
CA SER A 26 8.13 37.06 -18.21
C SER A 26 9.30 37.27 -19.18
N LYS A 27 9.88 36.18 -19.67
CA LYS A 27 10.67 36.21 -20.89
C LYS A 27 9.69 36.14 -22.05
N GLU A 28 9.38 37.29 -22.64
CA GLU A 28 8.96 37.34 -24.05
C GLU A 28 10.07 36.69 -24.90
N VAL A 29 9.96 35.38 -25.12
CA VAL A 29 10.65 34.72 -26.23
C VAL A 29 9.73 34.85 -27.43
N SER A 30 9.92 35.90 -28.22
CA SER A 30 9.37 35.94 -29.57
C SER A 30 10.22 35.01 -30.44
N GLY A 31 9.69 33.81 -30.70
CA GLY A 31 10.34 32.82 -31.56
C GLY A 31 9.87 31.42 -31.24
N VAL A 32 9.03 30.86 -32.10
CA VAL A 32 8.77 29.41 -32.14
C VAL A 32 10.11 28.75 -32.47
N ALA A 33 10.70 28.02 -31.53
CA ALA A 33 11.96 27.33 -31.77
C ALA A 33 11.69 26.14 -32.70
N GLU A 34 12.21 26.22 -33.93
CA GLU A 34 12.20 25.08 -34.86
C GLU A 34 13.20 24.02 -34.38
N SER A 35 12.74 22.78 -34.18
CA SER A 35 13.60 21.64 -33.87
C SER A 35 13.98 20.87 -35.15
N PHE A 36 15.21 20.36 -35.21
CA PHE A 36 15.70 19.57 -36.34
C PHE A 36 15.24 18.10 -36.21
N GLY A 37 14.09 17.78 -36.82
CA GLY A 37 13.52 16.43 -36.87
C GLY A 37 12.87 15.99 -35.55
N GLY A 38 11.82 15.15 -35.65
CA GLY A 38 11.16 14.53 -34.50
C GLY A 38 9.76 15.06 -34.19
N GLU A 39 9.25 14.70 -33.00
CA GLU A 39 7.92 15.02 -32.48
C GLU A 39 7.88 16.40 -31.82
N PRO A 40 6.70 17.07 -31.77
CA PRO A 40 6.55 18.27 -30.95
C PRO A 40 6.83 17.95 -29.47
N LYS A 41 7.36 18.93 -28.74
CA LYS A 41 7.66 18.84 -27.30
C LYS A 41 7.14 20.04 -26.55
N LEU A 42 6.65 19.83 -25.32
CA LEU A 42 6.28 20.90 -24.42
C LEU A 42 7.50 21.76 -24.06
N LEU A 43 7.35 23.08 -24.12
CA LEU A 43 8.29 24.07 -23.58
C LEU A 43 7.75 24.70 -22.29
N THR A 44 6.43 24.66 -22.12
CA THR A 44 5.74 24.94 -20.86
C THR A 44 5.28 23.59 -20.32
N GLU A 45 5.81 23.16 -19.18
CA GLU A 45 5.54 21.84 -18.60
C GLU A 45 4.07 21.72 -18.16
N SER A 46 3.50 20.52 -18.20
CA SER A 46 2.21 20.24 -17.55
C SER A 46 2.32 20.49 -16.04
N GLY A 47 1.19 20.74 -15.36
CA GLY A 47 1.16 20.94 -13.91
C GLY A 47 0.35 22.15 -13.45
N PHE A 48 0.73 22.72 -12.30
CA PHE A 48 -0.06 23.72 -11.59
C PHE A 48 0.41 25.15 -11.86
N TYR A 49 -0.56 26.06 -12.08
CA TYR A 49 -0.32 27.45 -12.45
C TYR A 49 -1.25 28.42 -11.70
N GLU A 50 -0.67 29.28 -10.88
CA GLU A 50 -1.38 30.28 -10.05
C GLU A 50 -2.07 31.40 -10.84
N ALA A 51 -1.64 31.63 -12.08
CA ALA A 51 -2.09 32.73 -12.91
C ALA A 51 -2.15 32.33 -14.39
N GLU A 52 -2.67 33.26 -15.20
CA GLU A 52 -2.69 33.11 -16.66
C GLU A 52 -1.34 32.61 -17.19
N THR A 53 -1.39 31.55 -17.99
CA THR A 53 -0.22 30.83 -18.50
C THR A 53 -0.24 30.74 -20.00
N GLN A 54 0.94 30.87 -20.61
CA GLN A 54 1.14 30.73 -22.04
C GLN A 54 1.81 29.39 -22.33
N VAL A 55 1.03 28.42 -22.81
CA VAL A 55 1.54 27.12 -23.19
C VAL A 55 2.27 27.21 -24.52
N ARG A 56 3.50 26.71 -24.54
CA ARG A 56 4.39 26.75 -25.69
C ARG A 56 4.89 25.36 -26.01
N ILE A 57 5.06 25.08 -27.29
CA ILE A 57 5.67 23.85 -27.80
C ILE A 57 6.77 24.15 -28.82
N THR A 58 7.62 23.16 -29.07
CA THR A 58 8.49 23.14 -30.26
C THR A 58 7.67 22.76 -31.50
N VAL A 59 8.03 23.32 -32.65
CA VAL A 59 7.45 22.95 -33.94
C VAL A 59 8.53 22.23 -34.76
N PRO A 60 8.34 20.94 -35.10
CA PRO A 60 9.27 20.22 -35.94
C PRO A 60 9.44 20.88 -37.31
N LYS A 61 10.68 20.97 -37.78
CA LYS A 61 10.98 21.56 -39.09
C LYS A 61 10.22 20.85 -40.22
N GLY A 62 9.48 21.63 -41.02
CA GLY A 62 8.71 21.12 -42.16
C GLY A 62 7.35 20.52 -41.78
N ALA A 63 6.93 20.64 -40.52
CA ALA A 63 5.60 20.25 -40.07
C ALA A 63 4.68 21.46 -39.87
N LYS A 64 3.38 21.21 -39.94
CA LYS A 64 2.34 22.06 -39.35
C LYS A 64 1.78 21.36 -38.12
N VAL A 65 1.76 22.03 -36.98
CA VAL A 65 1.19 21.47 -35.75
C VAL A 65 -0.24 21.96 -35.58
N TYR A 66 -1.16 21.04 -35.31
CA TYR A 66 -2.56 21.33 -35.00
C TYR A 66 -2.85 20.91 -33.56
N TYR A 67 -3.76 21.62 -32.89
CA TYR A 67 -4.13 21.32 -31.52
C TYR A 67 -5.64 21.36 -31.28
N THR A 68 -6.06 20.67 -30.23
CA THR A 68 -7.44 20.64 -29.73
C THR A 68 -7.46 20.93 -28.24
N THR A 69 -8.61 21.43 -27.76
CA THR A 69 -8.88 21.76 -26.35
C THR A 69 -10.06 20.96 -25.79
N ASN A 70 -10.69 20.13 -26.62
CA ASN A 70 -11.87 19.32 -26.31
C ASN A 70 -11.51 17.84 -26.09
N CYS A 71 -10.24 17.55 -25.87
CA CYS A 71 -9.68 16.21 -25.69
C CYS A 71 -9.79 15.26 -26.89
N GLU A 72 -10.28 15.68 -28.06
CA GLU A 72 -10.21 14.86 -29.29
C GLU A 72 -8.80 14.84 -29.86
N GLU A 73 -8.41 13.77 -30.55
CA GLU A 73 -7.16 13.75 -31.31
C GLU A 73 -7.14 14.86 -32.39
N PRO A 74 -6.07 15.69 -32.48
CA PRO A 74 -6.01 16.75 -33.46
C PRO A 74 -5.84 16.22 -34.88
N THR A 75 -6.76 16.60 -35.77
CA THR A 75 -6.73 16.34 -37.20
C THR A 75 -6.62 17.64 -37.99
N LEU A 76 -6.40 17.53 -39.30
CA LEU A 76 -6.49 18.68 -40.21
C LEU A 76 -7.91 19.27 -40.31
N GLU A 77 -8.93 18.52 -39.86
CA GLU A 77 -10.35 18.91 -39.97
C GLU A 77 -10.90 19.52 -38.68
N ASN A 78 -10.58 18.96 -37.51
CA ASN A 78 -11.04 19.45 -36.20
C ASN A 78 -10.01 20.30 -35.44
N GLY A 79 -8.72 20.22 -35.81
CA GLY A 79 -7.64 20.88 -35.09
C GLY A 79 -7.46 22.36 -35.46
N GLN A 80 -7.01 23.15 -34.50
CA GLN A 80 -6.59 24.54 -34.70
C GLN A 80 -5.10 24.59 -35.04
N LEU A 81 -4.71 25.34 -36.07
CA LEU A 81 -3.29 25.50 -36.42
C LEU A 81 -2.55 26.23 -35.28
N TYR A 82 -1.48 25.65 -34.77
CA TYR A 82 -0.62 26.28 -33.78
C TYR A 82 0.28 27.33 -34.47
N ASP A 83 -0.04 28.62 -34.28
CA ASP A 83 0.71 29.76 -34.82
C ASP A 83 1.33 30.66 -33.73
N GLY A 84 1.13 30.32 -32.45
CA GLY A 84 1.66 31.02 -31.29
C GLY A 84 1.26 30.36 -29.96
N PRO A 85 1.73 30.89 -28.82
CA PRO A 85 1.41 30.33 -27.51
C PRO A 85 -0.10 30.27 -27.24
N VAL A 86 -0.57 29.18 -26.64
CA VAL A 86 -1.97 29.03 -26.21
C VAL A 86 -2.13 29.64 -24.83
N VAL A 87 -3.01 30.62 -24.69
CA VAL A 87 -3.25 31.33 -23.41
C VAL A 87 -4.32 30.58 -22.63
N LEU A 88 -4.00 30.21 -21.39
CA LEU A 88 -4.91 29.62 -20.42
C LEU A 88 -5.22 30.63 -19.33
N SER A 89 -6.49 30.98 -19.17
CA SER A 89 -6.93 31.96 -18.18
C SER A 89 -7.24 31.29 -16.84
N ALA A 90 -6.82 31.93 -15.74
CA ALA A 90 -7.29 31.55 -14.42
C ALA A 90 -8.78 31.94 -14.26
N PRO A 91 -9.64 31.06 -13.71
CA PRO A 91 -11.01 31.44 -13.38
C PRO A 91 -11.03 32.46 -12.24
N GLU A 92 -12.13 33.23 -12.10
CA GLU A 92 -12.28 34.21 -11.01
C GLU A 92 -12.30 33.56 -9.62
N ALA A 93 -12.76 32.31 -9.53
CA ALA A 93 -12.77 31.51 -8.30
C ALA A 93 -12.54 30.02 -8.63
N GLY A 94 -11.82 29.33 -7.75
CA GLY A 94 -11.47 27.91 -7.91
C GLY A 94 -10.35 27.69 -8.91
N GLU A 95 -10.35 26.51 -9.52
CA GLU A 95 -9.40 26.10 -10.54
C GLU A 95 -10.08 25.54 -11.78
N GLN A 96 -9.35 25.54 -12.90
CA GLN A 96 -9.75 24.88 -14.14
C GLN A 96 -8.60 24.02 -14.65
N ALA A 97 -8.90 22.76 -14.96
CA ALA A 97 -7.96 21.87 -15.63
C ALA A 97 -8.17 21.98 -17.16
N TYR A 98 -7.14 22.42 -17.87
CA TYR A 98 -7.12 22.51 -19.32
C TYR A 98 -6.32 21.35 -19.89
N VAL A 99 -6.88 20.67 -20.89
CA VAL A 99 -6.18 19.65 -21.66
C VAL A 99 -5.87 20.20 -23.05
N LEU A 100 -4.60 20.16 -23.43
CA LEU A 100 -4.14 20.52 -24.75
C LEU A 100 -3.51 19.30 -25.42
N ARG A 101 -4.00 18.96 -26.62
CA ARG A 101 -3.44 17.88 -27.45
C ARG A 101 -2.89 18.49 -28.73
N PHE A 102 -1.68 18.12 -29.12
CA PHE A 102 -0.97 18.66 -30.29
C PHE A 102 -0.51 17.52 -31.20
N LYS A 103 -0.64 17.70 -32.52
CA LYS A 103 -0.18 16.72 -33.51
C LYS A 103 0.48 17.41 -34.69
N ALA A 104 1.68 16.95 -35.07
CA ALA A 104 2.43 17.48 -36.19
C ALA A 104 2.10 16.71 -37.47
N TYR A 105 1.84 17.44 -38.56
CA TYR A 105 1.60 16.90 -39.90
C TYR A 105 2.68 17.37 -40.87
N PHE A 106 3.32 16.44 -41.57
CA PHE A 106 4.43 16.71 -42.47
C PHE A 106 3.97 16.77 -43.94
N GLU A 107 4.75 17.46 -44.78
CA GLU A 107 4.44 17.60 -46.21
C GLU A 107 4.44 16.27 -46.99
N ASP A 108 5.12 15.24 -46.48
CA ASP A 108 5.17 13.90 -47.08
C ASP A 108 3.94 13.03 -46.74
N GLY A 109 3.00 13.55 -45.95
CA GLY A 109 1.77 12.88 -45.53
C GLY A 109 1.90 12.08 -44.24
N THR A 110 3.08 12.05 -43.59
CA THR A 110 3.26 11.45 -42.27
C THR A 110 2.83 12.40 -41.15
N TRP A 111 2.68 11.86 -39.94
CA TRP A 111 2.33 12.62 -38.73
C TRP A 111 3.09 12.09 -37.52
N SER A 112 3.23 12.93 -36.49
CA SER A 112 3.76 12.53 -35.18
C SER A 112 2.72 11.80 -34.34
N ASP A 113 3.15 11.20 -33.23
CA ASP A 113 2.23 10.92 -32.13
C ASP A 113 1.61 12.21 -31.58
N THR A 114 0.49 12.05 -30.88
CA THR A 114 -0.21 13.15 -30.22
C THR A 114 0.49 13.47 -28.90
N LEU A 115 1.04 14.68 -28.81
CA LEU A 115 1.56 15.25 -27.57
C LEU A 115 0.39 15.79 -26.73
N THR A 116 0.27 15.36 -25.48
CA THR A 116 -0.79 15.80 -24.56
C THR A 116 -0.17 16.48 -23.36
N GLY A 117 -0.81 17.53 -22.84
CA GLY A 117 -0.47 18.10 -21.54
C GLY A 117 -1.70 18.62 -20.80
N THR A 118 -1.73 18.40 -19.49
CA THR A 118 -2.76 18.90 -18.57
C THR A 118 -2.24 20.06 -17.72
N TYR A 119 -3.01 21.14 -17.66
CA TYR A 119 -2.64 22.38 -16.96
C TYR A 119 -3.75 22.77 -15.99
N PHE A 120 -3.45 22.77 -14.70
CA PHE A 120 -4.38 23.21 -13.66
C PHE A 120 -4.11 24.68 -13.36
N VAL A 121 -5.04 25.55 -13.71
CA VAL A 121 -4.88 27.00 -13.59
C VAL A 121 -5.89 27.55 -12.60
N GLY A 122 -5.42 28.22 -11.56
CA GLY A 122 -6.28 28.78 -10.52
C GLY A 122 -5.49 29.42 -9.39
N GLN A 123 -6.08 30.42 -8.75
CA GLN A 123 -5.46 31.06 -7.59
C GLN A 123 -5.46 30.09 -6.39
N GLY A 124 -4.30 29.93 -5.75
CA GLY A 124 -4.10 29.02 -4.62
C GLY A 124 -3.93 27.55 -5.03
N ILE A 125 -3.73 27.25 -6.31
CA ILE A 125 -3.60 25.88 -6.82
C ILE A 125 -2.45 25.11 -6.16
N ALA A 126 -1.36 25.79 -5.77
CA ALA A 126 -0.22 25.16 -5.11
C ALA A 126 -0.57 24.57 -3.72
N ASN A 127 -1.67 25.02 -3.09
CA ASN A 127 -2.14 24.49 -1.81
C ASN A 127 -3.52 23.84 -1.95
N ARG A 128 -3.96 23.57 -3.19
CA ARG A 128 -5.29 23.02 -3.44
C ARG A 128 -5.36 21.56 -3.07
N TYR A 129 -4.34 20.75 -3.28
CA TYR A 129 -4.45 19.30 -3.13
C TYR A 129 -3.61 18.79 -1.94
N THR A 130 -4.21 17.92 -1.13
CA THR A 130 -3.51 17.11 -0.11
C THR A 130 -3.25 15.68 -0.60
N THR A 131 -3.59 15.40 -1.86
CA THR A 131 -3.48 14.09 -2.51
C THR A 131 -2.74 14.27 -3.83
N LYS A 132 -2.20 13.19 -4.38
CA LYS A 132 -1.70 13.19 -5.76
C LYS A 132 -2.86 13.45 -6.73
N VAL A 133 -2.58 14.02 -7.90
CA VAL A 133 -3.59 14.32 -8.92
C VAL A 133 -3.33 13.51 -10.19
N LEU A 134 -4.29 12.70 -10.60
CA LEU A 134 -4.22 11.91 -11.82
C LEU A 134 -5.14 12.51 -12.89
N SER A 135 -4.57 12.91 -14.02
CA SER A 135 -5.29 13.27 -15.23
C SER A 135 -5.38 12.06 -16.17
N ILE A 136 -6.60 11.72 -16.58
CA ILE A 136 -6.88 10.69 -17.58
C ILE A 136 -7.48 11.37 -18.80
N VAL A 137 -6.76 11.35 -19.91
CA VAL A 137 -7.18 11.97 -21.17
C VAL A 137 -7.44 10.88 -22.20
N GLY A 138 -8.67 10.79 -22.70
CA GLY A 138 -9.04 9.84 -23.76
C GLY A 138 -10.02 10.45 -24.75
N GLU A 139 -10.25 9.75 -25.86
CA GLU A 139 -11.23 10.17 -26.86
C GLU A 139 -12.63 10.30 -26.21
N PRO A 140 -13.29 11.48 -26.29
CA PRO A 140 -14.59 11.69 -25.65
C PRO A 140 -15.65 10.65 -26.05
N GLU A 141 -15.70 10.26 -27.33
CA GLU A 141 -16.64 9.25 -27.82
C GLU A 141 -16.35 7.86 -27.23
N ALA A 142 -15.08 7.52 -27.02
CA ALA A 142 -14.67 6.25 -26.44
C ALA A 142 -15.01 6.12 -24.94
N LEU A 143 -15.04 7.25 -24.22
CA LEU A 143 -15.33 7.28 -22.78
C LEU A 143 -16.81 7.55 -22.50
N PHE A 144 -17.46 8.43 -23.25
CA PHE A 144 -18.81 8.94 -22.96
C PHE A 144 -19.81 8.81 -24.13
N GLY A 145 -19.36 8.33 -25.28
CA GLY A 145 -20.21 8.16 -26.47
C GLY A 145 -21.35 7.15 -26.26
N TYR A 146 -22.42 7.32 -27.01
CA TYR A 146 -23.61 6.46 -26.87
C TYR A 146 -23.33 5.00 -27.26
N GLU A 147 -22.57 4.81 -28.34
CA GLU A 147 -22.33 3.48 -28.90
C GLU A 147 -21.31 2.70 -28.05
N GLU A 148 -20.15 3.31 -27.77
CA GLU A 148 -18.98 2.62 -27.22
C GLU A 148 -18.42 3.26 -25.93
N GLY A 149 -19.05 4.30 -25.41
CA GLY A 149 -18.59 5.04 -24.22
C GLY A 149 -18.60 4.19 -22.96
N ILE A 150 -17.42 3.86 -22.43
CA ILE A 150 -17.30 2.91 -21.31
C ILE A 150 -17.80 3.44 -19.96
N LEU A 151 -18.04 4.75 -19.81
CA LEU A 151 -18.48 5.36 -18.55
C LEU A 151 -19.98 5.61 -18.47
N VAL A 152 -20.73 5.33 -19.55
CA VAL A 152 -22.17 5.63 -19.66
C VAL A 152 -23.02 4.36 -19.73
N PRO A 153 -24.34 4.43 -19.46
CA PRO A 153 -25.24 3.32 -19.73
C PRO A 153 -25.22 2.92 -21.21
N GLY A 154 -25.31 3.93 -22.08
CA GLY A 154 -25.18 3.81 -23.54
C GLY A 154 -26.19 2.87 -24.19
N LYS A 155 -25.92 2.55 -25.46
CA LYS A 155 -26.76 1.71 -26.31
C LYS A 155 -27.08 0.36 -25.70
N ARG A 156 -26.09 -0.29 -25.09
CA ARG A 156 -26.28 -1.62 -24.49
C ARG A 156 -27.36 -1.63 -23.41
N TYR A 157 -27.45 -0.56 -22.63
CA TYR A 157 -28.49 -0.42 -21.62
C TYR A 157 -29.87 -0.26 -22.23
N ASP A 158 -30.02 0.61 -23.23
CA ASP A 158 -31.30 0.81 -23.91
C ASP A 158 -31.79 -0.49 -24.58
N GLU A 159 -30.90 -1.20 -25.27
CA GLU A 159 -31.19 -2.50 -25.89
C GLU A 159 -31.58 -3.56 -24.84
N PHE A 160 -30.88 -3.60 -23.70
CA PHE A 160 -31.21 -4.49 -22.60
C PHE A 160 -32.60 -4.20 -22.02
N MET A 161 -32.92 -2.93 -21.78
CA MET A 161 -34.21 -2.51 -21.23
C MET A 161 -35.37 -2.74 -22.21
N GLU A 162 -35.14 -2.54 -23.51
CA GLU A 162 -36.12 -2.87 -24.56
C GLU A 162 -36.38 -4.38 -24.63
N ALA A 163 -35.33 -5.20 -24.52
CA ALA A 163 -35.45 -6.66 -24.50
C ALA A 163 -36.09 -7.19 -23.20
N ASN A 164 -36.00 -6.44 -22.10
CA ASN A 164 -36.43 -6.86 -20.77
C ASN A 164 -37.41 -5.86 -20.10
N PRO A 165 -38.60 -5.64 -20.68
CA PRO A 165 -39.54 -4.65 -20.17
C PRO A 165 -40.02 -5.02 -18.76
N GLY A 166 -39.89 -4.08 -17.82
CA GLY A 166 -40.35 -4.23 -16.43
C GLY A 166 -39.31 -4.80 -15.47
N ILE A 167 -38.08 -5.08 -15.91
CA ILE A 167 -36.96 -5.37 -15.01
C ILE A 167 -36.46 -4.05 -14.40
N HIS A 168 -36.24 -4.05 -13.09
CA HIS A 168 -35.52 -2.96 -12.42
C HIS A 168 -34.01 -3.16 -12.59
N PRO A 169 -33.24 -2.10 -12.93
CA PRO A 169 -31.79 -2.20 -13.09
C PRO A 169 -31.14 -2.67 -11.78
N GLY A 170 -30.24 -3.65 -11.88
CA GLY A 170 -29.59 -4.27 -10.74
C GLY A 170 -28.51 -5.25 -11.20
N ASN A 171 -28.24 -6.28 -10.40
CA ASN A 171 -27.26 -7.30 -10.78
C ASN A 171 -27.65 -7.96 -12.12
N GLY A 172 -26.69 -8.04 -13.06
CA GLY A 172 -26.90 -8.61 -14.39
C GLY A 172 -27.47 -7.66 -15.44
N VAL A 173 -27.61 -6.36 -15.16
CA VAL A 173 -27.89 -5.38 -16.22
C VAL A 173 -26.74 -5.34 -17.22
N GLU A 174 -27.06 -5.22 -18.50
CA GLU A 174 -26.08 -4.92 -19.53
C GLU A 174 -26.09 -3.42 -19.84
N ALA A 175 -24.92 -2.81 -19.86
CA ALA A 175 -24.68 -1.41 -20.20
C ALA A 175 -23.26 -1.28 -20.80
N ASN A 176 -22.92 -0.13 -21.39
CA ASN A 176 -21.56 0.08 -21.88
C ASN A 176 -20.54 0.01 -20.73
N TYR A 177 -20.87 0.55 -19.56
CA TYR A 177 -20.01 0.40 -18.37
C TYR A 177 -19.84 -1.04 -17.88
N THR A 178 -20.71 -1.99 -18.28
CA THR A 178 -20.57 -3.41 -17.94
C THR A 178 -19.87 -4.23 -19.02
N MET A 179 -19.21 -3.61 -20.00
CA MET A 179 -18.37 -4.35 -20.95
C MET A 179 -17.19 -5.05 -20.24
N ARG A 180 -16.63 -6.08 -20.89
CA ARG A 180 -15.50 -6.90 -20.41
C ARG A 180 -14.49 -7.12 -21.53
N GLY A 181 -13.33 -7.68 -21.19
CA GLY A 181 -12.29 -8.01 -22.14
C GLY A 181 -11.72 -6.81 -22.87
N ASP A 182 -10.94 -7.11 -23.91
CA ASP A 182 -10.23 -6.12 -24.72
C ASP A 182 -11.16 -5.12 -25.39
N ALA A 183 -12.38 -5.55 -25.71
CA ALA A 183 -13.43 -4.68 -26.23
C ALA A 183 -13.88 -3.58 -25.25
N ALA A 184 -13.57 -3.69 -23.96
CA ALA A 184 -13.86 -2.67 -22.95
C ALA A 184 -12.67 -1.76 -22.63
N GLU A 185 -11.46 -2.04 -23.13
CA GLU A 185 -10.29 -1.17 -22.94
C GLU A 185 -10.36 0.02 -23.89
N ARG A 186 -10.01 1.19 -23.38
CA ARG A 186 -9.82 2.41 -24.18
C ARG A 186 -8.42 2.93 -23.97
N GLU A 187 -7.77 3.34 -25.06
CA GLU A 187 -6.50 4.06 -24.99
C GLU A 187 -6.72 5.42 -24.31
N VAL A 188 -5.80 5.77 -23.41
CA VAL A 188 -5.76 7.04 -22.69
C VAL A 188 -4.31 7.50 -22.57
N TYR A 189 -4.13 8.81 -22.41
CA TYR A 189 -2.92 9.42 -21.89
C TYR A 189 -3.11 9.69 -20.40
N LEU A 190 -2.13 9.28 -19.60
CA LEU A 190 -2.15 9.38 -18.15
C LEU A 190 -1.04 10.32 -17.70
N GLU A 191 -1.36 11.29 -16.85
CA GLU A 191 -0.39 12.16 -16.18
C GLU A 191 -0.68 12.12 -14.67
N LEU A 192 0.30 11.73 -13.86
CA LEU A 192 0.21 11.78 -12.40
C LEU A 192 1.10 12.90 -11.87
N PHE A 193 0.54 13.76 -11.03
CA PHE A 193 1.23 14.85 -10.35
C PHE A 193 1.26 14.60 -8.85
N ASP A 194 2.32 15.08 -8.19
CA ASP A 194 2.33 15.20 -6.73
C ASP A 194 1.43 16.35 -6.24
N GLN A 195 1.49 16.64 -4.94
CA GLN A 195 0.64 17.65 -4.30
C GLN A 195 1.03 19.08 -4.69
N ASP A 196 2.26 19.28 -5.15
CA ASP A 196 2.81 20.58 -5.57
C ASP A 196 2.65 20.81 -7.09
N GLY A 197 2.18 19.79 -7.81
CA GLY A 197 1.95 19.84 -9.25
C GLY A 197 3.15 19.43 -10.09
N GLN A 198 4.17 18.83 -9.49
CA GLN A 198 5.28 18.23 -10.22
C GLN A 198 4.85 16.89 -10.82
N GLU A 199 5.17 16.68 -12.09
CA GLU A 199 4.89 15.42 -12.78
C GLU A 199 5.72 14.27 -12.17
N ILE A 200 5.03 13.21 -11.75
CA ILE A 200 5.60 11.94 -11.30
C ILE A 200 5.81 11.02 -12.50
N PHE A 201 4.79 10.87 -13.34
CA PHE A 201 4.90 10.17 -14.62
C PHE A 201 3.87 10.69 -15.63
N SER A 202 4.19 10.53 -16.92
CA SER A 202 3.25 10.66 -18.01
C SER A 202 3.49 9.60 -19.08
N GLN A 203 2.42 8.97 -19.59
CA GLN A 203 2.51 7.95 -20.65
C GLN A 203 1.14 7.59 -21.24
N LYS A 204 1.15 6.91 -22.39
CA LYS A 204 -0.06 6.22 -22.89
C LYS A 204 -0.34 4.96 -22.04
N GLY A 205 -1.61 4.59 -21.96
CA GLY A 205 -2.08 3.39 -21.28
C GLY A 205 -3.51 3.02 -21.66
N GLY A 206 -4.01 1.98 -21.03
CA GLY A 206 -5.40 1.54 -21.18
C GLY A 206 -6.22 1.84 -19.94
N VAL A 207 -7.53 2.09 -20.12
CA VAL A 207 -8.50 2.19 -19.03
C VAL A 207 -9.68 1.26 -19.25
N ARG A 208 -10.17 0.61 -18.18
CA ARG A 208 -11.43 -0.17 -18.16
C ARG A 208 -12.22 0.14 -16.90
N VAL A 209 -13.54 0.09 -16.96
CA VAL A 209 -14.38 0.07 -15.75
C VAL A 209 -14.18 -1.25 -14.99
N ALA A 210 -13.92 -1.16 -13.69
CA ALA A 210 -13.68 -2.27 -12.79
C ALA A 210 -14.88 -2.59 -11.87
N GLY A 211 -14.80 -3.71 -11.14
CA GLY A 211 -15.82 -4.18 -10.20
C GLY A 211 -16.78 -5.19 -10.82
N GLN A 212 -17.92 -5.40 -10.16
CA GLN A 212 -19.07 -6.16 -10.68
C GLN A 212 -20.33 -5.34 -10.46
N LEU A 213 -20.94 -5.43 -9.28
CA LEU A 213 -22.17 -4.72 -8.94
C LEU A 213 -21.93 -3.21 -8.75
N SER A 214 -20.77 -2.83 -8.20
CA SER A 214 -20.35 -1.44 -7.96
C SER A 214 -20.25 -0.58 -9.23
N ARG A 215 -20.30 -1.18 -10.43
CA ARG A 215 -20.41 -0.45 -11.70
C ARG A 215 -21.70 0.36 -11.82
N LEU A 216 -22.72 0.03 -11.02
CA LEU A 216 -23.96 0.80 -10.95
C LEU A 216 -23.81 2.13 -10.21
N ASN A 217 -22.76 2.31 -9.40
CA ASN A 217 -22.49 3.60 -8.76
C ASN A 217 -22.19 4.66 -9.81
N ASN A 218 -22.64 5.90 -9.60
CA ASN A 218 -22.38 7.00 -10.54
C ASN A 218 -20.87 7.22 -10.75
N HIS A 219 -20.12 7.17 -9.65
CA HIS A 219 -18.67 7.16 -9.61
C HIS A 219 -18.11 5.75 -9.84
N LYS A 220 -17.40 5.54 -10.95
CA LYS A 220 -16.96 4.21 -11.40
C LYS A 220 -15.55 3.87 -10.90
N SER A 221 -15.33 2.67 -10.37
CA SER A 221 -13.95 2.16 -10.25
C SER A 221 -13.32 1.96 -11.62
N LEU A 222 -12.04 2.29 -11.78
CA LEU A 222 -11.32 2.22 -13.06
C LEU A 222 -10.01 1.44 -12.90
N ARG A 223 -9.73 0.50 -13.81
CA ARG A 223 -8.43 -0.17 -13.90
C ARG A 223 -7.60 0.48 -15.00
N LEU A 224 -6.37 0.83 -14.66
CA LEU A 224 -5.35 1.39 -15.56
C LEU A 224 -4.38 0.29 -15.97
N TYR A 225 -3.93 0.30 -17.22
CA TYR A 225 -3.04 -0.71 -17.78
C TYR A 225 -1.83 -0.06 -18.46
N ALA A 226 -0.63 -0.53 -18.10
CA ALA A 226 0.60 -0.23 -18.82
C ALA A 226 0.96 -1.42 -19.71
N ARG A 227 0.94 -1.21 -21.04
CA ARG A 227 1.14 -2.26 -22.03
C ARG A 227 1.96 -1.73 -23.21
N ARG A 228 2.70 -2.64 -23.85
CA ARG A 228 3.49 -2.32 -25.06
C ARG A 228 2.65 -1.85 -26.24
N GLU A 229 1.38 -2.25 -26.30
CA GLU A 229 0.47 -1.83 -27.36
C GLU A 229 0.12 -0.34 -27.31
N TYR A 230 0.22 0.29 -26.13
CA TYR A 230 0.00 1.72 -25.96
C TYR A 230 1.32 2.50 -25.95
N ASP A 231 2.34 1.95 -25.31
CA ASP A 231 3.66 2.56 -25.22
C ASP A 231 4.74 1.48 -25.24
N GLU A 232 5.50 1.41 -26.35
CA GLU A 232 6.55 0.40 -26.54
C GLU A 232 7.70 0.56 -25.53
N GLU A 233 7.98 1.79 -25.11
CA GLU A 233 9.07 2.14 -24.19
C GLU A 233 8.59 2.08 -22.72
N ASN A 234 7.44 2.70 -22.41
CA ASN A 234 6.88 2.80 -21.06
C ASN A 234 5.76 1.79 -20.83
N ASN A 235 6.08 0.49 -20.95
CA ASN A 235 5.08 -0.55 -20.74
C ASN A 235 4.84 -0.91 -19.25
N LYS A 236 5.34 -0.12 -18.30
CA LYS A 236 5.10 -0.21 -16.85
C LYS A 236 4.96 1.21 -16.30
N PHE A 237 4.11 1.42 -15.30
CA PHE A 237 4.17 2.64 -14.49
C PHE A 237 5.36 2.54 -13.53
N ARG A 238 6.25 3.53 -13.52
CA ARG A 238 7.54 3.49 -12.79
C ARG A 238 7.67 4.64 -11.80
N PHE A 239 7.35 4.39 -10.54
CA PHE A 239 7.44 5.38 -9.47
C PHE A 239 7.16 4.73 -8.10
N ASP A 240 7.56 5.40 -7.02
CA ASP A 240 7.27 4.97 -5.66
C ASP A 240 5.82 5.33 -5.27
N LEU A 241 4.90 4.42 -5.58
CA LEU A 241 3.47 4.66 -5.38
C LEU A 241 3.02 4.42 -3.94
N PHE A 242 3.49 3.33 -3.32
CA PHE A 242 3.03 2.85 -2.01
C PHE A 242 4.17 2.78 -1.01
N GLU A 243 4.18 3.70 -0.06
CA GLU A 243 5.23 3.80 0.99
C GLU A 243 5.25 2.58 1.91
N ASN A 244 4.11 1.88 2.03
CA ASN A 244 3.97 0.75 2.93
C ASN A 244 4.18 -0.61 2.23
N ILE A 245 4.37 -0.65 0.90
CA ILE A 245 4.75 -1.91 0.24
C ILE A 245 6.26 -2.08 0.37
N THR A 246 6.65 -2.91 1.34
CA THR A 246 8.03 -3.37 1.47
C THR A 246 8.18 -4.78 0.89
N SER A 247 9.19 -5.01 0.07
CA SER A 247 9.58 -6.35 -0.41
C SER A 247 9.95 -7.23 0.77
N LYS A 248 9.39 -8.44 0.85
CA LYS A 248 9.78 -9.45 1.85
C LYS A 248 11.13 -10.09 1.53
N ALA A 249 11.67 -9.88 0.32
CA ALA A 249 12.96 -10.45 -0.08
C ALA A 249 14.14 -9.63 0.46
N ASP A 250 14.04 -8.31 0.36
CA ASP A 250 15.16 -7.39 0.59
C ASP A 250 14.75 -6.05 1.21
N GLY A 251 13.49 -5.85 1.60
CA GLY A 251 13.09 -4.65 2.31
C GLY A 251 12.92 -3.40 1.45
N THR A 252 12.98 -3.48 0.11
CA THR A 252 12.82 -2.31 -0.77
C THR A 252 11.36 -1.95 -1.03
N MET A 253 11.12 -0.73 -1.49
CA MET A 253 9.80 -0.29 -1.92
C MET A 253 9.42 -0.80 -3.31
N GLY A 254 8.12 -1.02 -3.55
CA GLY A 254 7.62 -1.36 -4.89
C GLY A 254 7.64 -0.16 -5.85
N GLN A 255 8.32 -0.30 -6.99
CA GLN A 255 8.56 0.84 -7.92
C GLN A 255 7.95 0.66 -9.31
N GLU A 256 7.43 -0.52 -9.62
CA GLU A 256 6.96 -0.85 -10.96
C GLU A 256 5.56 -1.46 -10.90
N TYR A 257 4.67 -1.05 -11.80
CA TYR A 257 3.29 -1.52 -11.84
C TYR A 257 2.84 -1.77 -13.28
N LYS A 258 2.16 -2.90 -13.51
CA LYS A 258 1.50 -3.18 -14.80
C LYS A 258 0.05 -2.75 -14.82
N ARG A 259 -0.61 -2.84 -13.66
CA ARG A 259 -2.00 -2.47 -13.47
C ARG A 259 -2.17 -1.73 -12.17
N LEU A 260 -3.00 -0.71 -12.21
CA LEU A 260 -3.44 0.04 -11.04
C LEU A 260 -4.97 0.09 -11.03
N LEU A 261 -5.55 0.19 -9.84
CA LEU A 261 -6.99 0.23 -9.66
C LEU A 261 -7.39 1.48 -8.90
N LEU A 262 -8.15 2.35 -9.53
CA LEU A 262 -8.86 3.45 -8.90
C LEU A 262 -10.14 2.88 -8.27
N LYS A 263 -10.14 2.72 -6.95
CA LYS A 263 -11.25 2.15 -6.17
C LYS A 263 -12.18 3.25 -5.67
N ASN A 264 -13.46 3.12 -6.02
CA ASN A 264 -14.53 3.96 -5.50
C ASN A 264 -15.05 3.51 -4.12
N SER A 265 -14.47 2.48 -3.52
CA SER A 265 -14.91 1.84 -2.25
C SER A 265 -16.15 0.94 -2.34
N GLY A 266 -16.51 0.43 -3.52
CA GLY A 266 -17.46 -0.70 -3.62
C GLY A 266 -18.85 -0.41 -3.06
N GLN A 267 -19.30 -1.24 -2.12
CA GLN A 267 -20.53 -1.10 -1.34
C GLN A 267 -20.40 -0.08 -0.20
N ASP A 268 -19.18 0.21 0.28
CA ASP A 268 -18.91 1.30 1.23
C ASP A 268 -18.95 2.70 0.57
N TYR A 269 -19.23 2.77 -0.73
CA TYR A 269 -19.47 4.01 -1.48
C TYR A 269 -20.65 4.79 -0.89
N GLY A 270 -20.36 6.01 -0.42
CA GLY A 270 -21.34 6.89 0.23
C GLY A 270 -21.48 6.70 1.74
N TYR A 271 -20.79 5.71 2.30
CA TYR A 271 -20.69 5.44 3.73
C TYR A 271 -19.33 5.94 4.25
N ALA A 272 -18.39 5.06 4.63
CA ALA A 272 -17.08 5.49 5.12
C ALA A 272 -16.07 5.70 3.99
N PHE A 273 -16.29 5.12 2.82
CA PHE A 273 -15.34 5.07 1.70
C PHE A 273 -13.95 4.49 2.05
N LEU A 274 -13.79 3.67 3.09
CA LEU A 274 -12.44 3.20 3.49
C LEU A 274 -12.37 1.78 4.04
N ARG A 275 -13.50 1.08 4.24
CA ARG A 275 -13.50 -0.17 5.02
C ARG A 275 -12.56 -1.24 4.47
N THR A 276 -12.60 -1.52 3.16
CA THR A 276 -11.67 -2.51 2.58
C THR A 276 -10.21 -2.10 2.78
N GLU A 277 -9.90 -0.84 2.53
CA GLU A 277 -8.54 -0.31 2.61
C GLU A 277 -8.00 -0.30 4.05
N LEU A 278 -8.86 0.04 5.01
CA LEU A 278 -8.56 -0.04 6.44
C LEU A 278 -8.31 -1.49 6.85
N ILE A 279 -9.21 -2.41 6.51
CA ILE A 279 -9.08 -3.83 6.86
C ILE A 279 -7.79 -4.41 6.27
N GLY A 280 -7.46 -4.06 5.01
CA GLY A 280 -6.19 -4.43 4.39
C GLY A 280 -4.98 -3.90 5.15
N ARG A 281 -4.99 -2.62 5.56
CA ARG A 281 -3.88 -2.03 6.33
C ARG A 281 -3.71 -2.70 7.71
N LEU A 282 -4.80 -2.92 8.44
CA LEU A 282 -4.75 -3.57 9.75
C LEU A 282 -4.31 -5.05 9.63
N ALA A 283 -4.70 -5.74 8.55
CA ALA A 283 -4.24 -7.09 8.27
C ALA A 283 -2.72 -7.14 7.99
N ASP A 284 -2.18 -6.21 7.22
CA ASP A 284 -0.72 -6.13 6.99
C ASP A 284 0.04 -5.79 8.27
N GLN A 285 -0.48 -4.87 9.11
CA GLN A 285 0.05 -4.61 10.46
C GLN A 285 0.03 -5.85 11.37
N ALA A 286 -0.96 -6.74 11.21
CA ALA A 286 -1.03 -8.01 11.93
C ALA A 286 -0.05 -9.08 11.39
N GLY A 287 0.65 -8.81 10.29
CA GLY A 287 1.56 -9.74 9.63
C GLY A 287 0.92 -10.56 8.50
N PHE A 288 -0.37 -10.37 8.20
CA PHE A 288 -1.05 -10.99 7.06
C PHE A 288 -0.69 -10.24 5.78
N GLY A 289 0.51 -10.53 5.26
CA GLY A 289 1.19 -9.62 4.34
C GLY A 289 0.70 -9.57 2.89
N ASP A 290 -0.36 -10.29 2.50
CA ASP A 290 -0.85 -10.34 1.12
C ASP A 290 -2.18 -9.60 0.96
N VAL A 291 -2.08 -8.26 0.95
CA VAL A 291 -3.20 -7.32 0.82
C VAL A 291 -2.99 -6.33 -0.34
N GLN A 292 -4.07 -5.69 -0.77
CA GLN A 292 -3.96 -4.51 -1.63
C GLN A 292 -3.55 -3.29 -0.81
N HIS A 293 -2.52 -2.59 -1.27
CA HIS A 293 -2.06 -1.36 -0.65
C HIS A 293 -2.60 -0.18 -1.45
N VAL A 294 -2.87 0.93 -0.74
CA VAL A 294 -3.53 2.08 -1.33
C VAL A 294 -2.88 3.41 -0.97
N THR A 295 -3.08 4.41 -1.83
CA THR A 295 -2.82 5.83 -1.55
C THR A 295 -4.02 6.64 -2.05
N PRO A 296 -4.41 7.75 -1.40
CA PRO A 296 -5.48 8.59 -1.91
C PRO A 296 -5.01 9.34 -3.17
N VAL A 297 -5.92 9.51 -4.13
CA VAL A 297 -5.67 10.26 -5.37
C VAL A 297 -6.91 11.03 -5.78
N CYS A 298 -6.72 12.25 -6.26
CA CYS A 298 -7.72 13.04 -6.95
C CYS A 298 -7.69 12.69 -8.44
N VAL A 299 -8.83 12.46 -9.07
CA VAL A 299 -8.89 12.10 -10.50
C VAL A 299 -9.62 13.15 -11.32
N TYR A 300 -9.05 13.49 -12.47
CA TYR A 300 -9.71 14.24 -13.54
C TYR A 300 -9.81 13.36 -14.79
N ILE A 301 -10.96 13.40 -15.47
CA ILE A 301 -11.14 12.76 -16.78
C ILE A 301 -11.45 13.84 -17.80
N ASN A 302 -10.63 13.94 -18.84
CA ASN A 302 -10.79 14.94 -19.91
C ASN A 302 -10.90 16.39 -19.39
N GLY A 303 -10.15 16.72 -18.33
CA GLY A 303 -10.15 18.05 -17.69
C GLY A 303 -11.30 18.29 -16.71
N GLU A 304 -12.23 17.36 -16.56
CA GLU A 304 -13.34 17.46 -15.60
C GLU A 304 -13.02 16.68 -14.32
N TYR A 305 -13.36 17.27 -13.18
CA TYR A 305 -13.17 16.61 -11.88
C TYR A 305 -14.01 15.33 -11.80
N TYR A 306 -13.37 14.20 -11.49
CA TYR A 306 -14.01 12.89 -11.46
C TYR A 306 -13.90 12.19 -10.11
N GLY A 307 -13.53 12.91 -9.04
CA GLY A 307 -13.67 12.42 -7.67
C GLY A 307 -12.38 11.95 -6.99
N SER A 308 -12.52 11.66 -5.70
CA SER A 308 -11.51 11.09 -4.83
C SER A 308 -11.53 9.57 -4.90
N TYR A 309 -10.38 8.96 -5.11
CA TYR A 309 -10.20 7.50 -5.17
C TYR A 309 -9.14 7.03 -4.18
N TRP A 310 -9.22 5.74 -3.83
CA TRP A 310 -8.04 5.00 -3.44
C TRP A 310 -7.39 4.42 -4.70
N LEU A 311 -6.17 4.84 -5.00
CA LEU A 311 -5.34 4.18 -6.01
C LEU A 311 -4.71 2.95 -5.36
N ALA A 312 -4.92 1.78 -5.94
CA ALA A 312 -4.49 0.50 -5.40
C ALA A 312 -3.63 -0.28 -6.40
N ASN A 313 -2.72 -1.10 -5.89
CA ASN A 313 -2.07 -2.15 -6.68
C ASN A 313 -3.08 -3.25 -7.08
N HIS A 314 -2.69 -4.07 -8.06
CA HIS A 314 -3.47 -5.22 -8.51
C HIS A 314 -2.70 -6.50 -8.24
N PHE A 315 -3.36 -7.56 -7.75
CA PHE A 315 -2.74 -8.89 -7.61
C PHE A 315 -2.45 -9.49 -8.99
N ASP A 316 -1.27 -9.19 -9.52
CA ASP A 316 -0.72 -9.79 -10.74
C ASP A 316 0.77 -10.10 -10.56
N GLY A 317 1.43 -10.62 -11.60
CA GLY A 317 2.85 -10.97 -11.50
C GLY A 317 3.74 -9.81 -11.03
N GLN A 318 3.41 -8.57 -11.37
CA GLN A 318 4.20 -7.43 -10.89
C GLN A 318 4.03 -7.19 -9.39
N TYR A 319 2.84 -7.42 -8.84
CA TYR A 319 2.63 -7.40 -7.39
C TYR A 319 3.52 -8.42 -6.69
N PHE A 320 3.53 -9.66 -7.17
CA PHE A 320 4.33 -10.72 -6.55
C PHE A 320 5.83 -10.47 -6.71
N GLU A 321 6.28 -9.91 -7.84
CA GLU A 321 7.69 -9.49 -8.00
C GLU A 321 8.06 -8.40 -6.99
N ASN A 322 7.20 -7.38 -6.83
CA ASN A 322 7.44 -6.30 -5.85
C ASN A 322 7.42 -6.83 -4.41
N ARG A 323 6.63 -7.87 -4.11
CA ARG A 323 6.47 -8.41 -2.75
C ARG A 323 7.52 -9.47 -2.40
N TYR A 324 7.93 -10.30 -3.36
CA TYR A 324 8.74 -11.51 -3.12
C TYR A 324 10.07 -11.51 -3.87
N GLY A 325 10.38 -10.45 -4.61
CA GLY A 325 11.54 -10.37 -5.48
C GLY A 325 11.34 -11.11 -6.80
N ALA A 326 12.35 -11.07 -7.67
CA ALA A 326 12.31 -11.76 -8.95
C ALA A 326 12.23 -13.28 -8.79
N TYR A 327 11.40 -13.93 -9.61
CA TYR A 327 11.18 -15.37 -9.57
C TYR A 327 11.09 -15.98 -10.98
N ASP A 328 11.36 -17.27 -11.10
CA ASP A 328 11.31 -18.04 -12.34
C ASP A 328 10.10 -18.98 -12.33
N GLY A 329 8.96 -18.51 -12.83
CA GLY A 329 7.69 -19.23 -12.77
C GLY A 329 6.52 -18.27 -12.89
N GLU A 330 5.35 -18.67 -12.41
CA GLU A 330 4.14 -17.84 -12.43
C GLU A 330 3.34 -17.98 -11.13
N PHE A 331 2.89 -16.87 -10.57
CA PHE A 331 1.87 -16.90 -9.53
C PHE A 331 0.48 -16.93 -10.16
N VAL A 332 -0.30 -17.93 -9.79
CA VAL A 332 -1.66 -18.15 -10.26
C VAL A 332 -2.62 -17.68 -9.18
N VAL A 333 -3.49 -16.73 -9.50
CA VAL A 333 -4.54 -16.24 -8.59
C VAL A 333 -5.88 -16.84 -9.02
N LEU A 334 -6.55 -17.49 -8.09
CA LEU A 334 -7.87 -18.08 -8.23
C LEU A 334 -8.90 -17.18 -7.56
N GLU A 335 -10.00 -16.91 -8.25
CA GLU A 335 -11.15 -16.19 -7.69
C GLU A 335 -12.26 -17.19 -7.37
N HIS A 336 -12.88 -17.06 -6.19
CA HIS A 336 -14.04 -17.86 -5.76
C HIS A 336 -13.83 -19.38 -5.73
N ALA A 337 -12.57 -19.85 -5.56
CA ALA A 337 -12.21 -21.26 -5.69
C ALA A 337 -13.09 -22.17 -4.79
N ASP A 338 -13.13 -21.95 -3.48
CA ASP A 338 -13.90 -22.76 -2.51
C ASP A 338 -15.40 -22.90 -2.84
N MET A 339 -15.95 -22.01 -3.67
CA MET A 339 -17.36 -22.02 -4.05
C MET A 339 -17.69 -22.84 -5.29
N LYS A 340 -16.70 -23.50 -5.90
CA LYS A 340 -16.85 -24.21 -7.19
C LYS A 340 -17.37 -23.32 -8.31
N LYS A 341 -17.19 -22.01 -8.16
CA LYS A 341 -17.75 -21.00 -9.03
C LYS A 341 -16.61 -20.16 -9.55
N TYR A 342 -16.70 -19.90 -10.85
CA TYR A 342 -15.95 -18.87 -11.54
C TYR A 342 -14.58 -19.28 -12.11
N VAL A 343 -14.64 -19.84 -13.32
CA VAL A 343 -13.58 -19.67 -14.31
C VAL A 343 -14.14 -18.66 -15.31
N SER A 344 -13.45 -17.53 -15.48
CA SER A 344 -13.87 -16.54 -16.46
C SER A 344 -13.52 -16.99 -17.87
N GLU A 345 -14.15 -16.44 -18.91
CA GLU A 345 -13.72 -16.68 -20.30
C GLU A 345 -12.30 -16.16 -20.58
N GLU A 346 -11.78 -15.26 -19.73
CA GLU A 346 -10.44 -14.68 -19.81
C GLU A 346 -9.39 -15.49 -19.03
N SER A 347 -9.80 -16.51 -18.28
CA SER A 347 -8.88 -17.29 -17.43
C SER A 347 -7.95 -18.17 -18.25
N SER A 348 -6.67 -18.19 -17.87
CA SER A 348 -5.66 -19.04 -18.50
C SER A 348 -5.93 -20.54 -18.30
N GLU A 349 -5.37 -21.40 -19.15
CA GLU A 349 -5.45 -22.87 -18.96
C GLU A 349 -4.90 -23.31 -17.60
N LEU A 350 -3.88 -22.60 -17.11
CA LEU A 350 -3.27 -22.84 -15.80
C LEU A 350 -4.23 -22.47 -14.65
N GLU A 351 -4.92 -21.34 -14.73
CA GLU A 351 -5.98 -20.98 -13.76
C GLU A 351 -7.11 -22.00 -13.75
N VAL A 352 -7.58 -22.43 -14.93
CA VAL A 352 -8.67 -23.42 -15.05
C VAL A 352 -8.28 -24.73 -14.38
N SER A 353 -7.09 -25.25 -14.70
CA SER A 353 -6.61 -26.51 -14.14
C SER A 353 -6.32 -26.42 -12.63
N SER A 354 -5.74 -25.29 -12.18
CA SER A 354 -5.47 -25.03 -10.77
C SER A 354 -6.75 -24.87 -9.94
N THR A 355 -7.80 -24.26 -10.50
CA THR A 355 -9.12 -24.15 -9.85
C THR A 355 -9.75 -25.53 -9.68
N ALA A 356 -9.68 -26.38 -10.72
CA ALA A 356 -10.19 -27.74 -10.65
C ALA A 356 -9.44 -28.60 -9.62
N GLU A 357 -8.11 -28.49 -9.56
CA GLU A 357 -7.29 -29.16 -8.56
C GLU A 357 -7.66 -28.72 -7.15
N TYR A 358 -7.70 -27.40 -6.92
CA TYR A 358 -8.00 -26.81 -5.63
C TYR A 358 -9.35 -27.32 -5.11
N ASN A 359 -10.40 -27.25 -5.92
CA ASN A 359 -11.75 -27.69 -5.53
C ASN A 359 -11.80 -29.17 -5.17
N ALA A 360 -11.10 -30.01 -5.92
CA ALA A 360 -11.05 -31.44 -5.66
C ALA A 360 -10.31 -31.78 -4.35
N GLN A 361 -9.20 -31.10 -4.06
CA GLN A 361 -8.46 -31.30 -2.81
C GLN A 361 -9.24 -30.71 -1.62
N TYR A 362 -9.85 -29.54 -1.77
CA TYR A 362 -10.69 -28.92 -0.75
C TYR A 362 -11.82 -29.87 -0.33
N ASP A 363 -12.63 -30.36 -1.28
CA ASP A 363 -13.72 -31.32 -1.02
C ASP A 363 -13.21 -32.57 -0.29
N LYS A 364 -12.05 -33.09 -0.71
CA LYS A 364 -11.43 -34.29 -0.14
C LYS A 364 -11.01 -34.06 1.31
N PHE A 365 -10.28 -32.99 1.60
CA PHE A 365 -9.75 -32.73 2.94
C PHE A 365 -10.83 -32.26 3.91
N ALA A 366 -11.84 -31.51 3.43
CA ALA A 366 -13.00 -31.14 4.22
C ALA A 366 -13.81 -32.36 4.71
N ALA A 367 -13.78 -33.47 3.94
CA ALA A 367 -14.42 -34.72 4.32
C ALA A 367 -13.54 -35.67 5.16
N MET A 368 -12.23 -35.37 5.30
CA MET A 368 -11.30 -36.20 6.08
C MET A 368 -11.33 -35.85 7.57
N ASP A 369 -10.93 -36.81 8.39
CA ASP A 369 -10.63 -36.55 9.80
C ASP A 369 -9.21 -35.97 9.91
N LEU A 370 -9.12 -34.64 10.03
CA LEU A 370 -7.86 -33.91 10.15
C LEU A 370 -7.24 -34.00 11.55
N THR A 371 -7.92 -34.62 12.54
CA THR A 371 -7.28 -34.95 13.83
C THR A 371 -6.24 -36.05 13.68
N VAL A 372 -6.27 -36.80 12.56
CA VAL A 372 -5.25 -37.77 12.20
C VAL A 372 -4.04 -37.08 11.55
N ASP A 373 -2.88 -37.11 12.21
CA ASP A 373 -1.65 -36.44 11.76
C ASP A 373 -1.26 -36.73 10.31
N ALA A 374 -1.49 -37.95 9.81
CA ALA A 374 -1.16 -38.30 8.44
C ALA A 374 -2.05 -37.55 7.42
N ASN A 375 -3.33 -37.32 7.74
CA ASN A 375 -4.24 -36.55 6.90
C ASN A 375 -3.87 -35.06 6.96
N TYR A 376 -3.58 -34.55 8.15
CA TYR A 376 -3.15 -33.17 8.35
C TYR A 376 -1.86 -32.86 7.60
N LYS A 377 -0.83 -33.71 7.71
CA LYS A 377 0.41 -33.58 6.94
C LYS A 377 0.21 -33.66 5.43
N ALA A 378 -0.83 -34.36 4.96
CA ALA A 378 -1.18 -34.38 3.55
C ALA A 378 -1.85 -33.05 3.13
N LEU A 379 -2.68 -32.45 3.98
CA LEU A 379 -3.26 -31.12 3.77
C LEU A 379 -2.19 -30.04 3.73
N GLN A 380 -1.20 -30.08 4.64
CA GLN A 380 -0.10 -29.12 4.69
C GLN A 380 0.80 -29.12 3.45
N LYS A 381 0.76 -30.17 2.62
CA LYS A 381 1.43 -30.19 1.31
C LYS A 381 0.63 -29.52 0.20
N PHE A 382 -0.69 -29.39 0.41
CA PHE A 382 -1.60 -28.77 -0.54
C PHE A 382 -1.72 -27.28 -0.26
N MET A 383 -1.86 -26.88 1.00
CA MET A 383 -2.05 -25.47 1.36
C MET A 383 -1.24 -25.07 2.59
N ASP A 384 -1.03 -23.77 2.72
CA ASP A 384 -0.50 -23.16 3.92
C ASP A 384 -1.62 -22.99 4.95
N VAL A 385 -1.70 -23.94 5.90
CA VAL A 385 -2.80 -23.99 6.87
C VAL A 385 -2.77 -22.80 7.83
N GLU A 386 -1.58 -22.30 8.19
CA GLU A 386 -1.43 -21.14 9.07
C GLU A 386 -2.03 -19.89 8.40
N ASN A 387 -1.59 -19.57 7.19
CA ASN A 387 -2.16 -18.48 6.39
C ASN A 387 -3.68 -18.62 6.17
N TYR A 388 -4.19 -19.84 5.98
CA TYR A 388 -5.64 -20.07 5.89
C TYR A 388 -6.37 -19.73 7.20
N LEU A 389 -5.82 -20.13 8.35
CA LEU A 389 -6.41 -19.83 9.66
C LEU A 389 -6.31 -18.34 10.01
N GLU A 390 -5.21 -17.68 9.69
CA GLU A 390 -5.02 -16.23 9.84
C GLU A 390 -6.05 -15.46 9.01
N TYR A 391 -6.25 -15.84 7.74
CA TYR A 391 -7.26 -15.25 6.86
C TYR A 391 -8.67 -15.39 7.44
N PHE A 392 -9.03 -16.60 7.90
CA PHE A 392 -10.32 -16.85 8.54
C PHE A 392 -10.50 -16.05 9.84
N ALA A 393 -9.43 -15.85 10.61
CA ALA A 393 -9.45 -15.04 11.83
C ALA A 393 -9.71 -13.57 11.51
N ILE A 394 -9.08 -13.02 10.46
CA ILE A 394 -9.29 -11.65 10.00
C ILE A 394 -10.74 -11.44 9.54
N GLU A 395 -11.21 -12.24 8.60
CA GLU A 395 -12.57 -12.15 8.04
C GLU A 395 -13.64 -12.32 9.13
N ASN A 396 -13.44 -13.27 10.04
CA ASN A 396 -14.31 -13.42 11.20
C ASN A 396 -14.24 -12.20 12.11
N TYR A 397 -13.06 -11.71 12.47
CA TYR A 397 -12.91 -10.61 13.43
C TYR A 397 -13.56 -9.33 12.92
N VAL A 398 -13.35 -8.97 11.65
CA VAL A 398 -13.99 -7.78 11.04
C VAL A 398 -15.47 -7.99 10.72
N ALA A 399 -15.97 -9.23 10.87
CA ALA A 399 -17.34 -9.62 10.61
C ALA A 399 -17.80 -9.26 9.19
N ASN A 400 -17.05 -9.71 8.19
CA ASN A 400 -17.40 -9.54 6.78
C ASN A 400 -18.58 -10.46 6.38
N ASP A 401 -19.75 -9.88 6.09
CA ASP A 401 -20.99 -10.64 5.82
C ASP A 401 -21.06 -11.25 4.42
N ASP A 402 -20.35 -10.63 3.46
CA ASP A 402 -20.28 -11.11 2.08
C ASP A 402 -19.31 -12.30 1.93
N TRP A 403 -18.66 -12.69 3.02
CA TRP A 403 -17.75 -13.84 3.12
C TRP A 403 -18.34 -14.95 4.02
N PRO A 404 -18.00 -16.25 3.81
CA PRO A 404 -17.17 -16.84 2.76
C PRO A 404 -17.97 -17.27 1.51
N ASP A 405 -19.25 -16.87 1.39
CA ASP A 405 -20.09 -17.14 0.21
C ASP A 405 -19.76 -16.21 -0.98
N SER A 406 -18.74 -15.36 -0.84
CA SER A 406 -18.12 -14.53 -1.87
C SER A 406 -16.71 -14.09 -1.41
N ASN A 407 -16.05 -13.26 -2.23
CA ASN A 407 -14.83 -12.49 -1.90
C ASN A 407 -13.62 -13.32 -1.46
N LEU A 408 -13.57 -14.58 -1.89
CA LEU A 408 -12.43 -15.48 -1.69
C LEU A 408 -11.45 -15.37 -2.86
N LYS A 409 -10.19 -15.05 -2.55
CA LYS A 409 -9.07 -15.19 -3.48
C LYS A 409 -8.00 -16.09 -2.89
N THR A 410 -7.45 -16.96 -3.73
CA THR A 410 -6.39 -17.89 -3.36
C THR A 410 -5.28 -17.79 -4.39
N PHE A 411 -4.02 -17.95 -4.00
CA PHE A 411 -2.90 -17.97 -4.92
C PHE A 411 -1.97 -19.15 -4.67
N ARG A 412 -1.24 -19.55 -5.70
CA ARG A 412 -0.11 -20.49 -5.61
C ARG A 412 0.99 -20.09 -6.58
N TYR A 413 2.21 -20.51 -6.28
CA TYR A 413 3.31 -20.45 -7.22
C TYR A 413 3.34 -21.70 -8.09
N GLU A 414 3.47 -21.53 -9.40
CA GLU A 414 3.83 -22.59 -10.34
C GLU A 414 5.29 -22.41 -10.75
N ALA A 415 6.13 -23.40 -10.42
CA ALA A 415 7.57 -23.29 -10.59
C ALA A 415 7.99 -23.38 -12.06
N GLY A 416 8.98 -22.55 -12.43
CA GLY A 416 9.74 -22.67 -13.66
C GLY A 416 10.89 -23.68 -13.54
N GLU A 417 12.01 -23.37 -14.19
CA GLU A 417 13.20 -24.26 -14.20
C GLU A 417 13.84 -24.41 -12.81
N SER A 418 13.72 -23.37 -11.99
CA SER A 418 14.29 -23.31 -10.64
C SER A 418 13.60 -24.25 -9.63
N GLY A 419 12.39 -24.73 -9.94
CA GLY A 419 11.63 -25.63 -9.08
C GLY A 419 11.05 -24.96 -7.83
N TYR A 420 10.41 -25.77 -6.98
CA TYR A 420 9.82 -25.30 -5.72
C TYR A 420 10.86 -25.17 -4.60
N THR A 421 10.69 -24.17 -3.74
CA THR A 421 11.54 -23.95 -2.55
C THR A 421 10.73 -24.14 -1.27
N GLU A 422 10.91 -25.27 -0.59
CA GLU A 422 10.19 -25.60 0.66
C GLU A 422 10.38 -24.51 1.73
N GLY A 423 9.30 -24.21 2.47
CA GLY A 423 9.32 -23.22 3.55
C GLY A 423 9.27 -21.76 3.09
N THR A 424 9.02 -21.52 1.79
CA THR A 424 8.87 -20.17 1.22
C THR A 424 7.55 -20.05 0.47
N VAL A 425 7.20 -18.85 0.00
CA VAL A 425 6.03 -18.66 -0.88
C VAL A 425 6.16 -19.44 -2.22
N PHE A 426 7.37 -19.85 -2.59
CA PHE A 426 7.69 -20.59 -3.81
C PHE A 426 7.58 -22.11 -3.65
N ASP A 427 6.89 -22.60 -2.62
CA ASP A 427 6.74 -24.04 -2.32
C ASP A 427 5.57 -24.72 -3.06
N GLY A 428 4.79 -23.97 -3.83
CA GLY A 428 3.63 -24.46 -4.59
C GLY A 428 2.37 -24.68 -3.75
N ARG A 429 2.38 -24.38 -2.45
CA ARG A 429 1.20 -24.46 -1.60
C ARG A 429 0.24 -23.30 -1.87
N TYR A 430 -1.06 -23.59 -1.78
CA TYR A 430 -2.11 -22.57 -1.86
C TYR A 430 -2.15 -21.70 -0.60
N ARG A 431 -2.37 -20.40 -0.80
CA ARG A 431 -2.48 -19.34 0.22
C ARG A 431 -3.64 -18.41 -0.11
N MET A 432 -4.24 -17.78 0.90
CA MET A 432 -5.35 -16.84 0.76
C MET A 432 -4.84 -15.42 0.52
N LEU A 433 -5.61 -14.63 -0.24
CA LEU A 433 -5.46 -13.18 -0.37
C LEU A 433 -6.66 -12.50 0.27
N LEU A 434 -6.42 -11.43 1.02
CA LEU A 434 -7.50 -10.59 1.53
C LEU A 434 -7.94 -9.60 0.45
N TYR A 435 -9.23 -9.63 0.11
CA TYR A 435 -9.80 -8.88 -0.99
C TYR A 435 -11.28 -8.59 -0.74
N ASP A 436 -11.74 -7.38 -1.07
CA ASP A 436 -13.16 -6.98 -1.06
C ASP A 436 -13.87 -7.25 0.29
N ALA A 437 -13.33 -6.63 1.35
CA ALA A 437 -13.80 -6.76 2.72
C ALA A 437 -14.61 -5.55 3.18
N ASP A 438 -15.17 -4.76 2.27
CA ASP A 438 -15.89 -3.52 2.57
C ASP A 438 -17.15 -3.76 3.40
N TYR A 439 -17.74 -4.96 3.32
CA TYR A 439 -18.86 -5.39 4.16
C TYR A 439 -18.47 -5.81 5.60
N GLY A 440 -17.23 -5.54 6.02
CA GLY A 440 -16.77 -5.64 7.41
C GLY A 440 -17.02 -4.37 8.23
N PHE A 441 -16.59 -4.37 9.49
CA PHE A 441 -16.70 -3.24 10.44
C PHE A 441 -18.10 -2.61 10.48
N GLY A 442 -19.13 -3.47 10.45
CA GLY A 442 -20.53 -3.10 10.65
C GLY A 442 -21.20 -2.35 9.50
N LEU A 443 -20.67 -2.37 8.27
CA LEU A 443 -21.29 -1.69 7.13
C LEU A 443 -22.81 -1.98 7.02
N MET A 444 -23.61 -0.93 6.79
CA MET A 444 -25.08 -1.00 6.57
C MET A 444 -25.95 -1.49 7.75
N PHE A 445 -25.37 -1.84 8.90
CA PHE A 445 -26.13 -2.19 10.09
C PHE A 445 -26.25 -1.00 11.06
N TYR A 446 -27.27 -0.17 10.86
CA TYR A 446 -27.75 0.77 11.88
C TYR A 446 -28.57 0.01 12.92
N HIS A 447 -27.93 -0.75 13.79
CA HIS A 447 -28.60 -1.29 14.96
C HIS A 447 -28.04 -0.64 16.21
N ASP A 448 -28.93 -0.29 17.14
CA ASP A 448 -28.59 0.30 18.44
C ASP A 448 -27.68 -0.61 19.30
N THR A 449 -27.29 -1.81 18.82
CA THR A 449 -26.33 -2.73 19.45
C THR A 449 -25.67 -3.65 18.40
N ILE A 450 -24.36 -3.94 18.55
CA ILE A 450 -23.60 -4.90 17.73
C ILE A 450 -24.10 -6.34 17.85
N GLY A 451 -24.90 -6.65 18.89
CA GLY A 451 -25.48 -7.97 19.11
C GLY A 451 -26.34 -8.54 17.97
N THR A 452 -26.85 -7.72 17.05
CA THR A 452 -27.59 -8.21 15.87
C THR A 452 -26.66 -8.67 14.74
N LEU A 453 -25.55 -7.94 14.49
CA LEU A 453 -24.47 -8.34 13.57
C LEU A 453 -23.82 -9.66 14.00
N VAL A 454 -23.62 -9.80 15.31
CA VAL A 454 -23.02 -11.01 15.92
C VAL A 454 -23.88 -12.25 15.67
N ASN A 455 -25.21 -12.11 15.58
CA ASN A 455 -26.07 -13.25 15.27
C ASN A 455 -25.94 -13.73 13.80
N GLU A 456 -25.38 -12.93 12.90
CA GLU A 456 -25.27 -13.26 11.47
C GLU A 456 -23.97 -13.96 11.09
N LEU A 457 -22.87 -13.73 11.82
CA LEU A 457 -21.53 -14.28 11.55
C LEU A 457 -20.87 -14.93 12.78
N THR A 458 -21.63 -15.72 13.56
CA THR A 458 -21.04 -16.53 14.63
C THR A 458 -20.09 -17.59 14.05
N LEU A 459 -19.10 -18.02 14.83
CA LEU A 459 -18.25 -19.16 14.46
C LEU A 459 -19.05 -20.40 14.06
N ASP A 460 -20.24 -20.61 14.65
CA ASP A 460 -21.15 -21.70 14.25
C ASP A 460 -21.54 -21.64 12.78
N LYS A 461 -21.99 -20.47 12.30
CA LYS A 461 -22.44 -20.33 10.91
C LYS A 461 -21.29 -20.55 9.93
N ILE A 462 -20.11 -20.02 10.25
CA ILE A 462 -18.91 -20.23 9.43
C ILE A 462 -18.55 -21.72 9.37
N MET A 463 -18.50 -22.39 10.53
CA MET A 463 -18.12 -23.82 10.60
C MET A 463 -19.17 -24.74 9.98
N TYR A 464 -20.45 -24.58 10.32
CA TYR A 464 -21.47 -25.59 10.00
C TYR A 464 -22.17 -25.35 8.67
N ASP A 465 -22.28 -24.10 8.22
CA ASP A 465 -23.07 -23.77 7.04
C ASP A 465 -22.23 -23.34 5.84
N ARG A 466 -21.03 -22.77 6.05
CA ARG A 466 -20.32 -22.04 4.98
C ARG A 466 -18.89 -22.52 4.66
N SER A 467 -18.12 -23.09 5.60
CA SER A 467 -16.74 -23.55 5.36
C SER A 467 -16.41 -24.91 6.01
N PRO A 468 -16.62 -26.03 5.31
CA PRO A 468 -16.44 -27.37 5.88
C PRO A 468 -14.96 -27.74 6.13
N LEU A 469 -14.00 -27.18 5.38
CA LEU A 469 -12.58 -27.40 5.65
C LEU A 469 -12.16 -26.72 6.96
N PHE A 470 -12.61 -25.48 7.18
CA PHE A 470 -12.36 -24.77 8.43
C PHE A 470 -12.95 -25.54 9.62
N ALA A 471 -14.18 -26.05 9.50
CA ALA A 471 -14.80 -26.88 10.53
C ALA A 471 -14.05 -28.19 10.80
N ALA A 472 -13.45 -28.80 9.77
CA ALA A 472 -12.60 -29.97 9.94
C ALA A 472 -11.30 -29.63 10.71
N LEU A 473 -10.71 -28.47 10.44
CA LEU A 473 -9.52 -27.97 11.15
C LEU A 473 -9.80 -27.63 12.61
N MET A 474 -10.94 -27.00 12.92
CA MET A 474 -11.31 -26.63 14.30
C MET A 474 -11.52 -27.82 15.26
N LYS A 475 -11.64 -29.05 14.72
CA LYS A 475 -11.65 -30.28 15.53
C LYS A 475 -10.26 -30.65 16.06
N ARG A 476 -9.19 -30.17 15.41
CA ARG A 476 -7.80 -30.40 15.81
C ARG A 476 -7.38 -29.28 16.78
N GLU A 477 -6.83 -29.68 17.92
CA GLU A 477 -6.57 -28.76 19.03
C GLU A 477 -5.52 -27.70 18.71
N ASP A 478 -4.42 -28.07 18.04
CA ASP A 478 -3.36 -27.13 17.65
C ASP A 478 -3.86 -26.07 16.64
N CYS A 479 -4.66 -26.45 15.64
CA CYS A 479 -5.27 -25.54 14.68
C CYS A 479 -6.25 -24.58 15.37
N ARG A 480 -7.05 -25.10 16.30
CA ARG A 480 -7.97 -24.28 17.09
C ARG A 480 -7.22 -23.29 17.99
N GLN A 481 -6.18 -23.74 18.68
CA GLN A 481 -5.36 -22.87 19.52
C GLN A 481 -4.64 -21.80 18.68
N TYR A 482 -4.12 -22.15 17.51
CA TYR A 482 -3.50 -21.20 16.59
C TYR A 482 -4.49 -20.12 16.11
N PHE A 483 -5.67 -20.52 15.64
CA PHE A 483 -6.74 -19.60 15.23
C PHE A 483 -7.15 -18.65 16.36
N VAL A 484 -7.37 -19.19 17.56
CA VAL A 484 -7.73 -18.37 18.73
C VAL A 484 -6.59 -17.44 19.12
N SER A 485 -5.34 -17.93 19.17
CA SER A 485 -4.16 -17.12 19.49
C SER A 485 -4.03 -15.95 18.53
N TYR A 486 -4.09 -16.19 17.22
CA TYR A 486 -3.98 -15.12 16.23
C TYR A 486 -5.14 -14.12 16.34
N THR A 487 -6.35 -14.57 16.65
CA THR A 487 -7.50 -13.66 16.87
C THR A 487 -7.35 -12.82 18.14
N LEU A 488 -6.77 -13.39 19.21
CA LEU A 488 -6.38 -12.64 20.41
C LEU A 488 -5.27 -11.62 20.08
N ASP A 489 -4.35 -11.96 19.19
CA ASP A 489 -3.32 -11.00 18.76
C ASP A 489 -3.91 -9.87 17.90
N LEU A 490 -4.89 -10.16 17.03
CA LEU A 490 -5.64 -9.13 16.31
C LEU A 490 -6.29 -8.14 17.29
N MET A 491 -7.02 -8.62 18.31
CA MET A 491 -7.72 -7.72 19.24
C MET A 491 -6.80 -6.91 20.16
N ASN A 492 -5.61 -7.45 20.48
CA ASN A 492 -4.65 -6.79 21.38
C ASN A 492 -3.61 -5.94 20.64
N GLY A 493 -3.48 -6.10 19.32
CA GLY A 493 -2.52 -5.37 18.50
C GLY A 493 -3.21 -4.61 17.37
N ALA A 494 -3.04 -5.10 16.13
CA ALA A 494 -3.40 -4.37 14.92
C ALA A 494 -4.90 -4.04 14.79
N MET A 495 -5.80 -4.78 15.42
CA MET A 495 -7.25 -4.48 15.41
C MET A 495 -7.79 -4.12 16.79
N SER A 496 -6.91 -3.63 17.68
CA SER A 496 -7.31 -2.98 18.93
C SER A 496 -8.12 -1.71 18.64
N ALA A 497 -9.00 -1.34 19.56
CA ALA A 497 -9.85 -0.15 19.39
C ALA A 497 -9.03 1.14 19.21
N GLU A 498 -7.90 1.25 19.91
CA GLU A 498 -6.98 2.39 19.81
C GLU A 498 -6.34 2.47 18.42
N ASN A 499 -5.70 1.38 17.96
CA ASN A 499 -5.06 1.37 16.65
C ASN A 499 -6.09 1.54 15.51
N VAL A 500 -7.28 0.92 15.60
CA VAL A 500 -8.34 1.14 14.62
C VAL A 500 -8.76 2.62 14.57
N ALA A 501 -8.91 3.28 15.72
CA ALA A 501 -9.27 4.69 15.76
C ALA A 501 -8.18 5.57 15.13
N GLU A 502 -6.91 5.33 15.44
CA GLU A 502 -5.76 6.03 14.86
C GLU A 502 -5.72 5.86 13.33
N GLN A 503 -5.81 4.63 12.83
CA GLN A 503 -5.78 4.34 11.40
C GLN A 503 -6.98 4.93 10.66
N VAL A 504 -8.18 4.94 11.26
CA VAL A 504 -9.34 5.63 10.69
C VAL A 504 -9.09 7.13 10.57
N ASP A 505 -8.51 7.77 11.60
CA ASP A 505 -8.22 9.20 11.60
C ASP A 505 -7.17 9.57 10.53
N GLU A 506 -6.06 8.84 10.49
CA GLU A 506 -4.98 9.05 9.52
C GLU A 506 -5.50 8.89 8.07
N MET A 507 -6.18 7.78 7.78
CA MET A 507 -6.72 7.52 6.45
C MET A 507 -7.80 8.51 6.05
N HIS A 508 -8.67 8.94 6.96
CA HIS A 508 -9.67 9.97 6.68
C HIS A 508 -9.02 11.32 6.41
N PHE A 509 -8.08 11.75 7.26
CA PHE A 509 -7.38 13.03 7.13
C PHE A 509 -6.63 13.13 5.80
N SER A 510 -6.00 12.04 5.34
CA SER A 510 -5.23 12.01 4.09
C SER A 510 -6.03 12.37 2.82
N ARG A 511 -7.37 12.28 2.86
CA ARG A 511 -8.23 12.41 1.67
C ARG A 511 -9.47 13.28 1.85
N VAL A 512 -9.75 13.74 3.08
CA VAL A 512 -11.03 14.39 3.43
C VAL A 512 -11.33 15.59 2.53
N GLN A 513 -10.31 16.36 2.15
CA GLN A 513 -10.49 17.52 1.28
C GLN A 513 -11.09 17.13 -0.09
N GLU A 514 -10.58 16.08 -0.72
CA GLU A 514 -11.10 15.59 -2.00
C GLU A 514 -12.41 14.83 -1.85
N LEU A 515 -12.61 14.15 -0.72
CA LEU A 515 -13.89 13.50 -0.43
C LEU A 515 -15.01 14.54 -0.32
N VAL A 516 -14.79 15.66 0.38
CA VAL A 516 -15.77 16.76 0.48
C VAL A 516 -16.15 17.26 -0.92
N ARG A 517 -15.16 17.55 -1.77
CA ARG A 517 -15.43 17.99 -3.15
C ARG A 517 -16.18 16.95 -3.96
N THR A 518 -15.85 15.67 -3.82
CA THR A 518 -16.58 14.57 -4.50
C THR A 518 -18.06 14.59 -4.15
N LEU A 519 -18.40 14.86 -2.89
CA LEU A 519 -19.78 14.93 -2.41
C LEU A 519 -20.54 16.20 -2.85
N GLU A 520 -19.83 17.20 -3.39
CA GLU A 520 -20.44 18.42 -3.95
C GLU A 520 -20.78 18.28 -5.44
N VAL A 521 -20.28 17.24 -6.12
CA VAL A 521 -20.51 17.02 -7.55
C VAL A 521 -21.74 16.15 -7.79
N GLU A 522 -22.81 16.76 -8.30
CA GLU A 522 -24.12 16.11 -8.55
C GLU A 522 -24.01 14.79 -9.35
N GLY A 523 -23.13 14.76 -10.37
CA GLY A 523 -22.94 13.59 -11.22
C GLY A 523 -22.14 12.45 -10.57
N LEU A 524 -21.54 12.67 -9.39
CA LEU A 524 -20.82 11.65 -8.64
C LEU A 524 -21.67 11.12 -7.50
N VAL A 525 -22.51 11.95 -6.86
CA VAL A 525 -23.37 11.49 -5.75
C VAL A 525 -24.47 10.52 -6.19
N GLY A 526 -24.78 9.57 -5.31
CA GLY A 526 -25.78 8.53 -5.56
C GLY A 526 -25.23 7.30 -6.28
N GLY A 527 -25.93 6.18 -6.17
CA GLY A 527 -25.49 4.92 -6.77
C GLY A 527 -26.32 3.72 -6.34
N LEU A 528 -25.66 2.58 -6.21
CA LEU A 528 -26.26 1.28 -5.94
C LEU A 528 -27.12 1.24 -4.68
N LEU A 529 -26.65 1.86 -3.58
CA LEU A 529 -27.20 1.68 -2.24
C LEU A 529 -27.76 2.97 -1.62
N LEU A 530 -27.31 4.13 -2.09
CA LEU A 530 -27.66 5.43 -1.53
C LEU A 530 -28.14 6.38 -2.62
N GLU A 531 -29.21 7.09 -2.30
CA GLU A 531 -29.67 8.23 -3.08
C GLU A 531 -28.74 9.44 -2.85
N PRO A 532 -28.62 10.37 -3.82
CA PRO A 532 -27.74 11.54 -3.72
C PRO A 532 -27.82 12.30 -2.39
N ASP A 533 -29.03 12.63 -1.91
CA ASP A 533 -29.22 13.42 -0.68
C ASP A 533 -28.71 12.73 0.59
N ALA A 534 -28.66 11.39 0.60
CA ALA A 534 -28.18 10.61 1.73
C ALA A 534 -26.64 10.54 1.77
N MET A 535 -25.97 10.87 0.66
CA MET A 535 -24.54 10.80 0.50
C MET A 535 -23.89 12.14 0.82
N ASN A 536 -23.49 12.32 2.08
CA ASN A 536 -22.94 13.57 2.59
C ASN A 536 -21.98 13.33 3.76
N MET A 537 -21.23 14.37 4.17
CA MET A 537 -20.25 14.25 5.25
C MET A 537 -20.85 13.80 6.59
N ALA A 538 -22.10 14.15 6.90
CA ALA A 538 -22.73 13.67 8.14
C ALA A 538 -23.01 12.15 8.11
N THR A 539 -23.21 11.56 6.93
CA THR A 539 -23.26 10.10 6.76
C THR A 539 -21.86 9.50 6.88
N VAL A 540 -20.84 10.14 6.29
CA VAL A 540 -19.43 9.70 6.41
C VAL A 540 -19.01 9.67 7.88
N ASP A 541 -19.09 10.78 8.60
CA ASP A 541 -18.67 10.91 9.99
C ASP A 541 -19.33 9.86 10.90
N ARG A 542 -20.62 9.59 10.65
CA ARG A 542 -21.37 8.58 11.41
C ARG A 542 -20.86 7.16 11.16
N ASN A 543 -20.48 6.84 9.93
CA ASN A 543 -19.90 5.54 9.59
C ASN A 543 -18.46 5.40 10.13
N LEU A 544 -17.67 6.48 10.14
CA LEU A 544 -16.37 6.47 10.80
C LEU A 544 -16.52 6.19 12.30
N GLN A 545 -17.50 6.81 12.96
CA GLN A 545 -17.80 6.52 14.36
C GLN A 545 -18.27 5.07 14.56
N GLN A 546 -19.05 4.54 13.63
CA GLN A 546 -19.51 3.14 13.68
C GLN A 546 -18.34 2.15 13.63
N ILE A 547 -17.32 2.38 12.80
CA ILE A 547 -16.11 1.55 12.74
C ILE A 547 -15.41 1.54 14.11
N ARG A 548 -15.25 2.72 14.74
CA ARG A 548 -14.63 2.84 16.07
C ARG A 548 -15.42 2.08 17.14
N SER A 549 -16.72 2.30 17.20
CA SER A 549 -17.60 1.59 18.14
C SER A 549 -17.62 0.07 17.89
N PHE A 550 -17.49 -0.38 16.65
CA PHE A 550 -17.29 -1.79 16.34
C PHE A 550 -16.03 -2.35 16.99
N ALA A 551 -14.89 -1.67 16.82
CA ALA A 551 -13.63 -2.13 17.37
C ALA A 551 -13.64 -2.19 18.92
N GLU A 552 -14.37 -1.29 19.57
CA GLU A 552 -14.56 -1.30 21.04
C GLU A 552 -15.39 -2.49 21.54
N GLU A 553 -16.47 -2.86 20.84
CA GLU A 553 -17.39 -3.90 21.30
C GLU A 553 -17.00 -5.32 20.80
N ARG A 554 -16.29 -5.42 19.66
CA ARG A 554 -15.98 -6.72 19.01
C ARG A 554 -15.26 -7.73 19.91
N PRO A 555 -14.27 -7.36 20.74
CA PRO A 555 -13.59 -8.32 21.62
C PRO A 555 -14.53 -9.08 22.56
N VAL A 556 -15.59 -8.43 23.05
CA VAL A 556 -16.57 -9.07 23.96
C VAL A 556 -17.23 -10.27 23.28
N TYR A 557 -17.65 -10.10 22.02
CA TYR A 557 -18.35 -11.13 21.26
C TYR A 557 -17.43 -12.24 20.79
N VAL A 558 -16.20 -11.91 20.38
CA VAL A 558 -15.20 -12.91 20.00
C VAL A 558 -14.85 -13.82 21.17
N LEU A 559 -14.65 -13.24 22.37
CA LEU A 559 -14.39 -14.02 23.57
C LEU A 559 -15.58 -14.88 23.99
N GLN A 560 -16.82 -14.39 23.79
CA GLN A 560 -18.03 -15.18 24.02
C GLN A 560 -18.13 -16.36 23.05
N ASP A 561 -17.82 -16.16 21.77
CA ASP A 561 -17.77 -17.22 20.77
C ASP A 561 -16.74 -18.30 21.16
N PHE A 562 -15.56 -17.92 21.66
CA PHE A 562 -14.56 -18.89 22.13
C PHE A 562 -15.01 -19.68 23.37
N GLU A 563 -15.69 -19.04 24.32
CA GLU A 563 -16.30 -19.71 25.47
C GLU A 563 -17.36 -20.72 25.00
N GLU A 564 -18.29 -20.30 24.15
CA GLU A 564 -19.41 -21.14 23.71
C GLU A 564 -18.99 -22.30 22.81
N LYS A 565 -17.97 -22.12 21.96
CA LYS A 565 -17.55 -23.13 20.97
C LYS A 565 -16.46 -24.04 21.47
N PHE A 566 -15.53 -23.51 22.25
CA PHE A 566 -14.29 -24.19 22.59
C PHE A 566 -14.11 -24.39 24.08
N ASP A 567 -15.02 -23.89 24.92
CA ASP A 567 -14.91 -23.89 26.38
C ASP A 567 -13.68 -23.11 26.87
N TYR A 568 -13.23 -22.11 26.09
CA TYR A 568 -12.10 -21.24 26.43
C TYR A 568 -12.62 -19.96 27.07
N HIS A 569 -12.49 -19.84 28.39
CA HIS A 569 -13.20 -18.81 29.17
C HIS A 569 -12.37 -18.21 30.30
N GLN A 570 -11.23 -18.80 30.66
CA GLN A 570 -10.38 -18.31 31.74
C GLN A 570 -9.49 -17.16 31.25
N LYS A 571 -10.02 -15.94 31.34
CA LYS A 571 -9.30 -14.72 30.95
C LYS A 571 -8.20 -14.35 31.95
N TYR A 572 -7.12 -13.77 31.45
CA TYR A 572 -6.12 -13.05 32.25
C TYR A 572 -5.60 -11.83 31.48
N GLN A 573 -5.11 -10.83 32.22
CA GLN A 573 -4.39 -9.68 31.66
C GLN A 573 -2.90 -9.97 31.63
N LEU A 574 -2.26 -9.75 30.49
CA LEU A 574 -0.82 -9.81 30.31
C LEU A 574 -0.29 -8.39 30.15
N THR A 575 0.63 -7.99 31.02
CA THR A 575 1.44 -6.78 30.86
C THR A 575 2.87 -7.19 30.57
N VAL A 576 3.47 -6.61 29.54
CA VAL A 576 4.84 -6.87 29.15
C VAL A 576 5.59 -5.54 29.09
N ALA A 577 6.75 -5.50 29.74
CA ALA A 577 7.63 -4.35 29.71
C ALA A 577 9.07 -4.79 29.43
N ASP A 578 9.84 -3.87 28.87
CA ASP A 578 11.29 -3.94 28.83
C ASP A 578 11.87 -2.53 29.05
N GLU A 579 13.12 -2.47 29.52
CA GLU A 579 13.80 -1.20 29.78
C GLU A 579 14.80 -0.82 28.67
N SER A 580 14.84 -1.57 27.55
CA SER A 580 15.83 -1.38 26.49
C SER A 580 15.38 -0.32 25.49
N LEU A 581 16.35 0.35 24.86
CA LEU A 581 16.08 1.25 23.73
C LEU A 581 16.12 0.55 22.37
N TYR A 582 16.66 -0.67 22.32
CA TYR A 582 16.90 -1.40 21.06
C TYR A 582 16.46 -2.86 21.10
N SER A 583 16.11 -3.38 22.27
CA SER A 583 15.42 -4.65 22.41
C SER A 583 13.92 -4.43 22.54
N CYS A 584 13.14 -5.47 22.30
CA CYS A 584 11.73 -5.49 22.65
C CYS A 584 11.31 -6.91 23.03
N VAL A 585 10.05 -7.06 23.44
CA VAL A 585 9.42 -8.37 23.55
C VAL A 585 8.49 -8.61 22.37
N LYS A 586 8.51 -9.83 21.83
CA LYS A 586 7.51 -10.31 20.89
C LYS A 586 6.52 -11.22 21.60
N VAL A 587 5.27 -10.80 21.70
CA VAL A 587 4.14 -11.59 22.24
C VAL A 587 3.46 -12.27 21.06
N ASN A 588 3.65 -13.58 20.92
CA ASN A 588 3.24 -14.36 19.75
C ASN A 588 3.77 -13.71 18.45
N GLY A 589 2.89 -13.10 17.66
CA GLY A 589 3.22 -12.34 16.45
C GLY A 589 3.49 -10.84 16.66
N ILE A 590 3.10 -10.27 17.81
CA ILE A 590 3.11 -8.82 18.07
C ILE A 590 4.48 -8.39 18.61
N TYR A 591 5.09 -7.39 17.96
CA TYR A 591 6.26 -6.70 18.51
C TYR A 591 5.79 -5.57 19.45
N CYS A 592 6.20 -5.62 20.72
CA CYS A 592 5.87 -4.59 21.71
C CYS A 592 6.86 -3.43 21.57
N GLU A 593 6.60 -2.51 20.63
CA GLU A 593 7.50 -1.39 20.33
C GLU A 593 7.39 -0.22 21.34
N GLU A 594 6.28 -0.16 22.08
CA GLU A 594 6.11 0.75 23.22
C GLU A 594 6.54 0.05 24.51
N ASN A 595 7.18 0.78 25.43
CA ASN A 595 7.75 0.28 26.70
C ASN A 595 6.74 -0.44 27.64
N GLU A 596 5.46 -0.54 27.26
CA GLU A 596 4.44 -1.29 27.98
C GLU A 596 3.36 -1.81 27.01
N PHE A 597 3.28 -3.13 26.84
CA PHE A 597 2.16 -3.80 26.17
C PHE A 597 1.16 -4.32 27.20
N MET A 598 -0.13 -4.18 26.91
CA MET A 598 -1.20 -4.76 27.72
C MET A 598 -2.21 -5.48 26.83
N GLY A 599 -2.48 -6.76 27.11
CA GLY A 599 -3.39 -7.57 26.33
C GLY A 599 -4.23 -8.54 27.16
N THR A 600 -5.43 -8.85 26.67
CA THR A 600 -6.30 -9.88 27.25
C THR A 600 -6.09 -11.22 26.55
N TYR A 601 -5.78 -12.26 27.32
CA TYR A 601 -5.53 -13.61 26.81
C TYR A 601 -6.34 -14.67 27.59
N LEU A 602 -6.33 -15.91 27.09
CA LEU A 602 -7.05 -17.05 27.65
C LEU A 602 -6.07 -18.11 28.16
N LYS A 603 -6.26 -18.61 29.38
CA LYS A 603 -5.33 -19.59 29.99
C LYS A 603 -5.27 -20.90 29.23
N GLU A 604 -6.31 -21.23 28.47
CA GLU A 604 -6.43 -22.45 27.69
C GLU A 604 -5.62 -22.42 26.38
N VAL A 605 -5.12 -21.25 25.99
CA VAL A 605 -4.39 -21.03 24.74
C VAL A 605 -2.97 -20.56 25.07
N PRO A 606 -1.92 -21.22 24.52
CA PRO A 606 -0.55 -20.81 24.77
C PRO A 606 -0.28 -19.39 24.27
N VAL A 607 0.44 -18.61 25.08
CA VAL A 607 1.06 -17.34 24.68
C VAL A 607 2.57 -17.48 24.78
N THR A 608 3.28 -17.16 23.71
CA THR A 608 4.74 -17.28 23.63
C THR A 608 5.38 -15.90 23.65
N LEU A 609 6.30 -15.66 24.57
CA LEU A 609 7.10 -14.45 24.68
C LEU A 609 8.52 -14.75 24.19
N THR A 610 8.97 -13.99 23.18
CA THR A 610 10.31 -14.11 22.60
C THR A 610 11.06 -12.79 22.75
N PRO A 611 12.33 -12.78 23.20
CA PRO A 611 13.09 -11.55 23.27
C PRO A 611 13.61 -11.17 21.87
N CYS A 612 13.32 -9.96 21.42
CA CYS A 612 13.94 -9.37 20.23
C CYS A 612 15.13 -8.54 20.72
N LEU A 613 16.33 -9.13 20.69
CA LEU A 613 17.51 -8.51 21.30
C LEU A 613 18.17 -7.51 20.35
N GLY A 614 18.30 -6.28 20.82
CA GLY A 614 19.04 -5.23 20.14
C GLY A 614 20.55 -5.50 20.04
N PRO A 615 21.25 -4.75 19.20
CA PRO A 615 22.70 -4.84 19.09
C PRO A 615 23.37 -4.59 20.44
N ASN A 616 24.45 -5.33 20.71
CA ASN A 616 25.21 -5.24 21.96
C ASN A 616 24.47 -5.66 23.23
N GLU A 617 23.30 -6.27 23.14
CA GLU A 617 22.55 -6.84 24.26
C GLU A 617 22.45 -8.37 24.14
N HIS A 618 22.24 -9.04 25.27
CA HIS A 618 21.90 -10.46 25.31
C HIS A 618 20.82 -10.73 26.34
N PHE A 619 20.04 -11.79 26.12
CA PHE A 619 19.05 -12.27 27.07
C PHE A 619 19.71 -12.63 28.41
N SER A 620 19.12 -12.17 29.51
CA SER A 620 19.55 -12.52 30.86
C SER A 620 18.51 -13.43 31.53
N TYR A 621 17.30 -12.93 31.74
CA TYR A 621 16.17 -13.66 32.30
C TYR A 621 14.85 -12.89 32.11
N TRP A 622 13.72 -13.55 32.34
CA TRP A 622 12.42 -12.91 32.53
C TRP A 622 12.10 -12.76 34.02
N LEU A 623 11.40 -11.70 34.40
CA LEU A 623 10.66 -11.64 35.68
C LEU A 623 9.18 -11.82 35.41
N VAL A 624 8.60 -12.92 35.90
CA VAL A 624 7.17 -13.21 35.80
C VAL A 624 6.55 -13.02 37.18
N ASN A 625 5.78 -11.95 37.36
CA ASN A 625 5.27 -11.52 38.68
C ASN A 625 6.37 -11.44 39.76
N GLY A 626 7.56 -10.97 39.36
CA GLY A 626 8.75 -10.88 40.22
C GLY A 626 9.52 -12.18 40.43
N GLU A 627 9.08 -13.30 39.84
CA GLU A 627 9.84 -14.55 39.86
C GLU A 627 10.71 -14.70 38.61
N MET A 628 11.98 -15.03 38.81
CA MET A 628 12.94 -15.23 37.73
C MET A 628 12.63 -16.49 36.90
N ARG A 629 12.74 -16.38 35.57
CA ARG A 629 12.70 -17.49 34.60
C ARG A 629 13.89 -17.36 33.64
N MET A 630 14.61 -18.47 33.44
CA MET A 630 15.87 -18.50 32.67
C MET A 630 15.69 -19.05 31.26
N GLU A 631 14.49 -19.52 30.91
CA GLU A 631 14.16 -19.94 29.56
C GLU A 631 14.04 -18.72 28.66
N GLU A 632 14.73 -18.72 27.51
CA GLU A 632 14.78 -17.57 26.61
C GLU A 632 13.43 -17.37 25.92
N GLU A 633 12.84 -18.44 25.39
CA GLU A 633 11.44 -18.45 24.94
C GLU A 633 10.53 -18.84 26.11
N LEU A 634 9.65 -17.93 26.52
CA LEU A 634 8.75 -18.12 27.66
C LEU A 634 7.34 -18.41 27.17
N MET A 635 6.83 -19.60 27.47
CA MET A 635 5.46 -20.00 27.16
C MET A 635 4.57 -19.89 28.41
N LEU A 636 3.43 -19.21 28.26
CA LEU A 636 2.40 -19.09 29.29
C LEU A 636 1.18 -19.91 28.88
N VAL A 637 0.87 -20.98 29.63
CA VAL A 637 -0.36 -21.76 29.43
C VAL A 637 -0.82 -22.45 30.72
N GLY A 638 -2.14 -22.54 30.92
CA GLY A 638 -2.78 -23.31 31.98
C GLY A 638 -2.27 -22.94 33.38
N GLU A 639 -1.75 -23.94 34.11
CA GLU A 639 -1.28 -23.78 35.50
C GLU A 639 -0.05 -22.87 35.63
N GLN A 640 0.66 -22.56 34.54
CA GLN A 640 1.78 -21.61 34.55
C GLN A 640 1.34 -20.16 34.75
N ILE A 641 0.03 -19.88 34.63
CA ILE A 641 -0.54 -18.54 34.74
C ILE A 641 -1.03 -18.33 36.19
N PRO A 642 -0.26 -17.61 37.03
CA PRO A 642 -0.41 -17.60 38.49
C PRO A 642 -1.66 -16.86 39.01
N GLY A 643 -2.41 -16.15 38.16
CA GLY A 643 -3.52 -15.31 38.58
C GLY A 643 -4.38 -14.80 37.42
N GLU A 644 -5.16 -13.75 37.67
CA GLU A 644 -5.93 -13.00 36.66
C GLU A 644 -5.08 -11.91 35.98
N THR A 645 -3.87 -11.67 36.49
CA THR A 645 -2.88 -10.73 35.95
C THR A 645 -1.50 -11.38 35.94
N VAL A 646 -0.78 -11.19 34.84
CA VAL A 646 0.61 -11.62 34.65
C VAL A 646 1.41 -10.42 34.17
N GLU A 647 2.39 -10.01 34.96
CA GLU A 647 3.37 -8.99 34.61
C GLU A 647 4.67 -9.71 34.22
N VAL A 648 5.16 -9.41 33.02
CA VAL A 648 6.41 -9.95 32.47
C VAL A 648 7.37 -8.81 32.18
N GLU A 649 8.58 -8.90 32.70
CA GLU A 649 9.67 -7.97 32.39
C GLU A 649 10.81 -8.72 31.70
N LEU A 650 11.23 -8.23 30.53
CA LEU A 650 12.45 -8.69 29.88
C LEU A 650 13.66 -8.02 30.52
N VAL A 651 14.56 -8.82 31.08
CA VAL A 651 15.86 -8.33 31.56
C VAL A 651 16.95 -8.74 30.57
N THR A 652 17.60 -7.73 29.97
CA THR A 652 18.78 -7.90 29.12
C THR A 652 20.06 -7.55 29.86
N ALA A 653 21.20 -7.93 29.29
CA ALA A 653 22.51 -7.52 29.76
C ALA A 653 23.37 -7.02 28.60
N GLU A 654 24.16 -5.97 28.85
CA GLU A 654 25.10 -5.45 27.85
C GLU A 654 26.25 -6.43 27.58
N THR A 655 26.69 -6.45 26.34
CA THR A 655 27.95 -7.07 25.93
C THR A 655 29.16 -6.38 26.58
N GLU A 656 30.21 -7.16 26.86
CA GLU A 656 31.43 -6.63 27.48
C GLU A 656 32.20 -5.67 26.55
N GLU A 657 32.16 -5.93 25.25
CA GLU A 657 32.83 -5.13 24.22
C GLU A 657 31.83 -4.66 23.15
N PRO A 658 31.08 -3.57 23.38
CA PRO A 658 30.08 -3.09 22.42
C PRO A 658 30.72 -2.70 21.09
N ARG A 659 29.94 -2.86 20.02
CA ARG A 659 30.33 -2.57 18.63
C ARG A 659 29.38 -1.58 17.98
N LEU A 660 29.96 -0.71 17.15
CA LEU A 660 29.21 0.14 16.24
C LEU A 660 28.39 -0.71 15.26
N GLN A 661 27.22 -0.19 14.88
CA GLN A 661 26.31 -0.80 13.91
C GLN A 661 26.19 0.09 12.68
N ILE A 662 26.03 -0.51 11.50
CA ILE A 662 25.48 0.15 10.32
C ILE A 662 23.99 0.34 10.59
N VAL A 663 23.48 1.56 10.40
CA VAL A 663 22.09 1.90 10.72
C VAL A 663 21.31 2.49 9.56
N ALA A 664 22.00 3.13 8.62
CA ALA A 664 21.40 3.62 7.39
C ALA A 664 22.41 3.58 6.25
N VAL A 665 21.92 3.24 5.06
CA VAL A 665 22.68 3.30 3.80
C VAL A 665 21.81 3.97 2.74
N ALA A 666 22.33 5.01 2.11
CA ALA A 666 21.71 5.62 0.95
C ALA A 666 22.66 5.49 -0.24
N THR A 667 22.13 5.00 -1.36
CA THR A 667 22.89 4.84 -2.59
C THR A 667 22.20 5.57 -3.70
N ARG A 668 22.88 6.56 -4.31
CA ARG A 668 22.75 7.04 -5.72
C ARG A 668 23.15 8.51 -5.86
N GLY A 669 23.64 8.85 -7.04
CA GLY A 669 23.95 10.22 -7.46
C GLY A 669 25.23 10.81 -6.85
N GLN A 670 25.16 12.10 -6.52
CA GLN A 670 26.19 12.82 -5.78
C GLN A 670 25.87 12.83 -4.28
N ASP A 671 25.04 11.91 -3.77
CA ASP A 671 24.37 12.06 -2.46
C ASP A 671 24.41 10.76 -1.63
N ASP A 672 25.32 9.83 -1.93
CA ASP A 672 25.47 8.55 -1.22
C ASP A 672 26.12 8.73 0.17
N TYR A 673 25.65 7.97 1.17
CA TYR A 673 26.21 7.97 2.52
C TYR A 673 25.90 6.67 3.28
N VAL A 674 26.69 6.42 4.33
CA VAL A 674 26.42 5.42 5.36
C VAL A 674 26.42 6.08 6.74
N GLU A 675 25.53 5.63 7.62
CA GLU A 675 25.49 6.02 9.01
C GLU A 675 25.90 4.85 9.90
N LEU A 676 26.81 5.15 10.83
CA LEU A 676 27.23 4.25 11.89
C LEU A 676 26.79 4.80 13.24
N MET A 677 26.25 3.96 14.10
CA MET A 677 25.75 4.41 15.40
C MET A 677 26.35 3.59 16.55
N ASN A 678 26.56 4.26 17.68
CA ASN A 678 26.83 3.58 18.94
C ASN A 678 25.51 3.22 19.65
N CYS A 679 25.03 2.00 19.40
CA CYS A 679 23.82 1.44 20.03
C CYS A 679 24.13 0.77 21.37
N SER A 680 24.98 1.35 22.22
CA SER A 680 25.28 0.82 23.57
C SER A 680 25.25 1.93 24.61
N ALA A 681 25.12 1.60 25.90
CA ALA A 681 25.15 2.61 26.97
C ALA A 681 26.57 3.06 27.35
N LYS A 682 27.61 2.59 26.64
CA LYS A 682 29.01 2.95 26.87
C LYS A 682 29.60 3.70 25.68
N PRO A 683 30.55 4.63 25.88
CA PRO A 683 31.26 5.25 24.75
C PRO A 683 32.06 4.22 23.94
N VAL A 684 31.99 4.30 22.62
CA VAL A 684 32.71 3.40 21.70
C VAL A 684 33.71 4.18 20.86
N GLY A 685 34.98 3.77 20.90
CA GLY A 685 36.02 4.33 20.05
C GLY A 685 35.97 3.76 18.63
N THR A 686 36.06 4.61 17.61
CA THR A 686 36.09 4.20 16.20
C THR A 686 37.48 3.70 15.75
N SER A 687 38.50 3.80 16.61
CA SER A 687 39.86 3.37 16.28
C SER A 687 39.95 1.85 16.09
N GLY A 688 40.41 1.43 14.92
CA GLY A 688 40.51 0.01 14.53
C GLY A 688 39.28 -0.53 13.81
N TYR A 689 38.28 0.33 13.56
CA TYR A 689 37.21 0.06 12.62
C TYR A 689 37.59 0.37 11.19
N TYR A 690 37.07 -0.44 10.28
CA TYR A 690 37.21 -0.31 8.85
C TYR A 690 35.89 -0.57 8.14
N LEU A 691 35.61 0.21 7.10
CA LEU A 691 34.53 -0.06 6.15
C LEU A 691 35.11 -0.59 4.84
N THR A 692 34.39 -1.54 4.21
CA THR A 692 34.71 -2.08 2.89
C THR A 692 33.45 -2.51 2.16
N ASP A 693 33.48 -2.41 0.83
CA ASP A 693 32.52 -2.92 -0.18
C ASP A 693 33.14 -4.10 -0.97
N SER A 694 34.23 -4.69 -0.46
CA SER A 694 35.10 -5.62 -1.17
C SER A 694 35.78 -6.62 -0.22
N ASP A 695 36.44 -7.63 -0.79
CA ASP A 695 37.18 -8.67 -0.04
C ASP A 695 38.36 -8.14 0.80
N GLU A 696 38.69 -6.84 0.73
CA GLU A 696 39.73 -6.21 1.54
C GLU A 696 39.14 -5.58 2.82
N PRO A 697 39.18 -6.24 4.00
CA PRO A 697 38.50 -5.77 5.21
C PRO A 697 39.09 -4.49 5.83
N TRP A 698 40.13 -3.91 5.23
CA TRP A 698 40.85 -2.72 5.69
C TRP A 698 40.75 -1.53 4.71
N LYS A 699 39.82 -1.55 3.76
CA LYS A 699 39.73 -0.57 2.65
C LYS A 699 39.65 0.89 3.10
N TYR A 700 38.81 1.20 4.08
CA TYR A 700 38.67 2.55 4.65
C TYR A 700 38.74 2.51 6.17
N GLN A 701 39.77 3.12 6.77
CA GLN A 701 39.87 3.25 8.21
C GLN A 701 39.00 4.41 8.69
N LEU A 702 38.17 4.18 9.72
CA LEU A 702 37.35 5.25 10.30
C LEU A 702 38.21 6.35 10.95
N PRO A 703 37.77 7.62 10.94
CA PRO A 703 38.43 8.71 11.67
C PRO A 703 38.47 8.37 13.16
N ALA A 704 39.56 8.67 13.85
CA ALA A 704 39.72 8.38 15.27
C ALA A 704 38.86 9.31 16.14
N LEU A 705 37.70 8.80 16.56
CA LEU A 705 36.66 9.46 17.34
C LEU A 705 36.24 8.55 18.51
N VAL A 706 35.49 9.11 19.43
CA VAL A 706 34.74 8.37 20.46
C VAL A 706 33.30 8.80 20.29
N LEU A 707 32.43 7.84 20.00
CA LEU A 707 30.99 8.07 19.88
C LEU A 707 30.33 7.81 21.22
N GLU A 708 29.64 8.80 21.77
CA GLU A 708 28.80 8.64 22.96
C GLU A 708 27.58 7.75 22.64
N PRO A 709 26.88 7.20 23.66
CA PRO A 709 25.64 6.45 23.45
C PRO A 709 24.64 7.20 22.55
N GLY A 710 24.17 6.55 21.49
CA GLY A 710 23.24 7.11 20.50
C GLY A 710 23.86 8.07 19.48
N GLU A 711 25.16 8.37 19.56
CA GLU A 711 25.83 9.25 18.60
C GLU A 711 25.99 8.55 17.24
N VAL A 712 25.65 9.29 16.16
CA VAL A 712 25.70 8.84 14.77
C VAL A 712 26.90 9.49 14.07
N LEU A 713 27.72 8.66 13.42
CA LEU A 713 28.76 9.07 12.49
C LEU A 713 28.28 8.85 11.05
N ARG A 714 28.01 9.94 10.35
CA ARG A 714 27.71 9.94 8.91
C ARG A 714 28.99 10.02 8.08
N LEU A 715 29.10 9.14 7.10
CA LEU A 715 30.21 9.07 6.15
C LEU A 715 29.66 9.16 4.73
N VAL A 716 30.06 10.17 3.97
CA VAL A 716 29.57 10.43 2.62
C VAL A 716 30.46 9.74 1.58
N GLY A 717 29.88 9.28 0.47
CA GLY A 717 30.63 8.65 -0.60
C GLY A 717 31.68 9.57 -1.21
N LYS A 718 32.70 8.97 -1.84
CA LYS A 718 33.86 9.68 -2.40
C LYS A 718 33.49 10.79 -3.38
N SER A 719 32.43 10.58 -4.15
CA SER A 719 31.97 11.49 -5.19
C SER A 719 30.74 12.27 -4.77
N ASN A 720 30.40 12.26 -3.48
CA ASN A 720 29.25 13.00 -2.97
C ASN A 720 29.56 14.51 -3.02
N SER A 721 28.67 15.27 -3.66
CA SER A 721 28.77 16.72 -3.84
C SER A 721 27.49 17.45 -3.41
N SER A 722 26.61 16.77 -2.66
CA SER A 722 25.38 17.35 -2.15
C SER A 722 25.68 18.50 -1.17
N ALA A 723 24.74 19.43 -0.97
CA ALA A 723 24.91 20.48 0.04
C ALA A 723 25.06 19.88 1.46
N GLU A 724 24.40 18.75 1.73
CA GLU A 724 24.44 18.02 3.00
C GLU A 724 25.80 17.38 3.31
N SER A 725 26.66 17.22 2.28
CA SER A 725 28.01 16.67 2.44
C SER A 725 29.00 17.64 3.10
N LEU A 726 28.65 18.94 3.18
CA LEU A 726 29.53 19.96 3.70
C LEU A 726 29.85 19.74 5.19
N GLY A 727 31.13 19.49 5.49
CA GLY A 727 31.61 19.24 6.86
C GLY A 727 31.55 17.78 7.30
N GLN A 728 31.07 16.87 6.44
CA GLN A 728 31.03 15.43 6.70
C GLN A 728 32.36 14.73 6.36
N TYR A 729 32.56 13.54 6.91
CA TYR A 729 33.71 12.70 6.60
C TYR A 729 33.49 11.94 5.29
N GLY A 730 34.42 12.06 4.33
CA GLY A 730 34.34 11.37 3.04
C GLY A 730 34.97 9.97 3.04
N LEU A 731 34.28 9.01 2.43
CA LEU A 731 34.79 7.70 2.07
C LEU A 731 35.80 7.78 0.91
N ASN A 732 36.59 6.72 0.70
CA ASN A 732 37.48 6.58 -0.46
C ASN A 732 36.86 5.72 -1.59
N PHE A 733 35.59 5.34 -1.45
CA PHE A 733 34.74 4.68 -2.46
C PHE A 733 33.32 5.26 -2.43
N ASN A 734 32.50 4.90 -3.42
CA ASN A 734 31.07 5.22 -3.46
C ASN A 734 30.29 3.95 -3.16
N LEU A 735 29.09 4.07 -2.62
CA LEU A 735 28.20 2.95 -2.33
C LEU A 735 27.37 2.59 -3.56
N ARG A 736 27.19 1.29 -3.84
CA ARG A 736 26.44 0.82 -5.02
C ARG A 736 25.51 -0.33 -4.68
N THR A 737 24.38 -0.36 -5.39
CA THR A 737 23.47 -1.50 -5.44
C THR A 737 24.20 -2.80 -5.79
N GLY A 738 23.87 -3.87 -5.07
CA GLY A 738 24.44 -5.21 -5.19
C GLY A 738 25.77 -5.42 -4.47
N GLU A 739 26.32 -4.39 -3.80
CA GLU A 739 27.54 -4.53 -3.00
C GLU A 739 27.22 -4.94 -1.56
N LEU A 740 28.06 -5.78 -0.98
CA LEU A 740 28.03 -6.09 0.46
C LEU A 740 28.89 -5.06 1.19
N LEU A 741 28.26 -4.14 1.92
CA LEU A 741 28.96 -3.22 2.80
C LEU A 741 29.26 -3.92 4.12
N GLN A 742 30.51 -3.88 4.54
CA GLN A 742 31.00 -4.56 5.74
C GLN A 742 31.68 -3.58 6.69
N LEU A 743 31.29 -3.64 7.96
CA LEU A 743 31.98 -3.00 9.07
C LEU A 743 32.84 -4.03 9.78
N ASN A 744 34.14 -3.76 9.86
CA ASN A 744 35.13 -4.64 10.44
C ASN A 744 35.81 -3.96 11.63
N PHE A 745 35.94 -4.66 12.76
CA PHE A 745 36.75 -4.22 13.90
C PHE A 745 37.96 -5.13 14.06
N LYS A 746 39.18 -4.56 14.06
CA LYS A 746 40.44 -5.32 14.17
C LYS A 746 40.52 -6.49 13.16
N ASN A 747 40.05 -6.26 11.93
CA ASN A 747 39.98 -7.23 10.83
C ASN A 747 39.00 -8.41 11.04
N GLN A 748 38.01 -8.26 11.91
CA GLN A 748 36.90 -9.20 12.04
C GLN A 748 35.60 -8.50 11.65
N LEU A 749 34.78 -9.18 10.86
CA LEU A 749 33.45 -8.71 10.49
C LEU A 749 32.62 -8.54 11.77
N THR A 750 32.07 -7.34 11.97
CA THR A 750 31.19 -7.03 13.10
C THR A 750 29.77 -6.74 12.67
N ASP A 751 29.59 -6.19 11.47
CA ASP A 751 28.28 -5.90 10.90
C ASP A 751 28.36 -5.84 9.37
N SER A 752 27.24 -6.07 8.70
CA SER A 752 27.17 -5.96 7.24
C SER A 752 25.75 -5.75 6.74
N VAL A 753 25.65 -5.15 5.56
CA VAL A 753 24.39 -4.98 4.84
C VAL A 753 24.63 -5.15 3.34
N GLU A 754 23.83 -5.98 2.70
CA GLU A 754 23.77 -6.04 1.24
C GLU A 754 22.90 -4.88 0.75
N ILE A 755 23.44 -4.07 -0.16
CA ILE A 755 22.78 -2.85 -0.60
C ILE A 755 21.80 -3.21 -1.74
N PRO A 756 20.48 -3.06 -1.55
CA PRO A 756 19.53 -3.41 -2.60
C PRO A 756 19.38 -2.27 -3.63
N GLN A 757 18.46 -2.44 -4.57
CA GLN A 757 18.11 -1.37 -5.51
C GLN A 757 17.13 -0.40 -4.84
N LEU A 758 17.64 0.71 -4.35
CA LEU A 758 16.85 1.75 -3.71
C LEU A 758 16.21 2.71 -4.72
N SER A 759 15.12 3.32 -4.31
CA SER A 759 14.47 4.48 -4.90
C SER A 759 15.32 5.72 -4.90
N GLU A 760 14.90 6.72 -5.68
CA GLU A 760 15.68 7.94 -5.90
C GLU A 760 15.96 8.68 -4.58
N ASP A 761 14.97 8.73 -3.70
CA ASP A 761 15.07 9.33 -2.36
C ASP A 761 15.08 8.27 -1.24
N GLY A 762 15.42 7.02 -1.58
CA GLY A 762 15.43 5.90 -0.65
C GLY A 762 16.63 5.90 0.29
N VAL A 763 16.37 5.55 1.55
CA VAL A 763 17.37 5.24 2.58
C VAL A 763 17.06 3.86 3.13
N TYR A 764 18.03 2.96 3.09
CA TYR A 764 17.93 1.64 3.65
C TYR A 764 18.30 1.68 5.13
N THR A 765 17.28 1.67 5.99
CA THR A 765 17.39 1.89 7.43
C THR A 765 17.23 0.56 8.17
N ARG A 766 18.01 0.38 9.23
CA ARG A 766 17.91 -0.82 10.09
C ARG A 766 16.76 -0.69 11.06
N ASP A 767 15.88 -1.68 11.06
CA ASP A 767 14.92 -1.93 12.11
C ASP A 767 15.60 -2.84 13.17
N PHE A 768 15.93 -2.28 14.32
CA PHE A 768 16.57 -3.03 15.40
C PHE A 768 15.64 -4.05 16.08
N ILE A 769 14.34 -3.77 16.06
CA ILE A 769 13.31 -4.62 16.67
C ILE A 769 13.12 -5.88 15.81
N ARG A 770 13.03 -5.71 14.49
CA ARG A 770 12.83 -6.82 13.54
C ARG A 770 14.14 -7.45 13.09
N GLY A 771 15.27 -6.78 13.30
CA GLY A 771 16.60 -7.23 12.86
C GLY A 771 16.79 -7.20 11.35
N THR A 772 15.93 -6.46 10.63
CA THR A 772 15.93 -6.34 9.17
C THR A 772 16.30 -4.92 8.75
N TYR A 773 16.58 -4.73 7.46
CA TYR A 773 16.63 -3.39 6.88
C TYR A 773 15.40 -3.18 6.01
N THR A 774 14.86 -1.98 6.04
CA THR A 774 13.76 -1.55 5.18
C THR A 774 14.08 -0.21 4.56
N GLU A 775 13.62 -0.04 3.33
CA GLU A 775 13.73 1.22 2.63
C GLU A 775 12.68 2.21 3.16
N GLN A 776 13.13 3.42 3.44
CA GLN A 776 12.33 4.56 3.85
C GLN A 776 12.66 5.74 2.94
N LYS A 777 11.70 6.63 2.70
CA LYS A 777 12.00 7.89 2.01
C LYS A 777 12.82 8.80 2.93
N ARG A 778 13.77 9.55 2.37
CA ARG A 778 14.48 10.63 3.08
C ARG A 778 13.44 11.59 3.66
N GLU A 779 13.54 11.86 4.97
CA GLU A 779 12.81 12.98 5.55
C GLU A 779 13.22 14.25 4.82
N GLN A 780 12.32 14.82 4.03
CA GLN A 780 12.52 16.18 3.55
C GLN A 780 12.44 17.06 4.79
N SER A 781 13.56 17.70 5.16
CA SER A 781 13.56 18.71 6.20
C SER A 781 12.49 19.74 5.86
N VAL A 782 11.40 19.75 6.64
CA VAL A 782 10.37 20.79 6.54
C VAL A 782 11.02 22.09 6.98
N GLU A 783 11.51 22.87 6.00
CA GLU A 783 12.10 24.20 6.23
C GLU A 783 11.08 25.25 6.66
#